data_AF-A0A0E3ZW23-F1
#
_entry.id   AF-A0A0E3ZW23-F1
#
_cell.length_a   1.000
_cell.length_b   1.000
_cell.length_c   1.000
_cell.angle_alpha   90.00
_cell.angle_beta   90.00
_cell.angle_gamma   90.00
#
_symmetry.space_group_name_H-M   'P 1'
#
loop_
_entity.id
_entity.type
_entity.pdbx_description
1 polymer ?
#
loop_
_entity_poly.entity_id
_entity_poly.type
_entity_poly.pdbx_seq_one_letter_code
_entity_poly.pdbx_strand_id
1 'polypeptide(L)'
;MTSINNRLRIATFMLATGLCVSCSHYQDALTPEEALNSFKLNDDRLTISVFAAEPNVLDPVEMVFDEDGNVFVVEMPDYPAKPDDGSLGGAIRMLTDTNGDGRMDSATVFADHLSEATSILPWQGGLLVTAAPNIMFLKDTTGDHRADLKEILFTGFFADNSEAQITNLRLSIDNWIYASNTGREGEIRFTRNPKAKPVFVKGGDFRFRLDRGQFEVESSSGQFGLAIDDWGNRFFTENSLHVQQAPIPARYLYRHTYLPAVAPTLNISDHDPIMFQETPAPYWRQERTKRRNQQFEEAKLDRREYADDHFTGASGGTYYGGDALPTDYYGSIFTGEVAGNLIHRDVLKRLPDSPKFVAQRGNGEKEHEFLASTDPWFRPANFTVGPDGSLYVIDMYRQHIETPTAIPEDLKEEMDFMNGSKLGRIYRIAAKTSKPVVVQPKLRSKTSTELVALLAHPNQWWRLQAQRLLLEKQDKSVVPALKDLFTKDINPQARLHAFFTLEGLNALDISLVKQAMQDAQPDIRAYGLMMAERFPTSLPQVIEKASDPSAPVAFQAALSLGQFPAQQVAPALAGILEKYGKDAWFRTAVLSSEAGSSLELARQLAGRSGYFKSITPEKDTLLTDLAFVIGSRNRKDEAVQLVTLFDNQPHWQQIALTGLTNGLKAVGQPIDDRLRRMIESKSVAVQ
;
A
#
# COMPACT_ATOMS: atom_id res chain seq x y z
N MET A 1 -34.17 39.17 -82.81
CA MET A 1 -34.22 40.56 -82.32
C MET A 1 -35.03 40.52 -81.02
N THR A 2 -34.42 40.52 -79.83
CA THR A 2 -34.07 41.71 -79.00
C THR A 2 -35.31 42.57 -78.67
N SER A 3 -35.58 43.07 -77.47
CA SER A 3 -34.80 43.25 -76.22
C SER A 3 -35.79 43.23 -75.00
N ILE A 4 -35.45 43.33 -73.71
CA ILE A 4 -34.19 43.46 -72.93
C ILE A 4 -34.43 42.85 -71.53
N ASN A 5 -33.40 42.55 -70.73
CA ASN A 5 -33.54 42.15 -69.31
C ASN A 5 -32.99 43.25 -68.38
N ASN A 6 -33.81 43.84 -67.53
CA ASN A 6 -33.38 44.84 -66.52
C ASN A 6 -33.14 44.16 -65.17
N ARG A 7 -31.89 44.17 -64.68
CA ARG A 7 -31.54 43.75 -63.32
C ARG A 7 -31.66 44.93 -62.36
N LEU A 8 -32.65 44.91 -61.47
CA LEU A 8 -32.72 45.84 -60.34
C LEU A 8 -31.83 45.31 -59.20
N ARG A 9 -30.90 46.13 -58.70
CA ARG A 9 -30.09 45.81 -57.52
C ARG A 9 -30.89 46.13 -56.26
N ILE A 10 -31.20 45.13 -55.45
CA ILE A 10 -31.62 45.31 -54.06
C ILE A 10 -30.43 44.95 -53.18
N ALA A 11 -29.93 45.91 -52.41
CA ALA A 11 -28.87 45.69 -51.45
C ALA A 11 -29.46 45.10 -50.16
N THR A 12 -29.18 43.83 -49.89
CA THR A 12 -29.55 43.19 -48.62
C THR A 12 -28.43 43.40 -47.61
N PHE A 13 -28.66 44.24 -46.61
CA PHE A 13 -27.82 44.29 -45.42
C PHE A 13 -27.98 42.97 -44.64
N MET A 14 -27.03 42.05 -44.76
CA MET A 14 -26.90 40.97 -43.78
C MET A 14 -26.32 41.58 -42.50
N LEU A 15 -27.16 41.72 -41.48
CA LEU A 15 -26.69 41.96 -40.13
C LEU A 15 -26.05 40.66 -39.64
N ALA A 16 -24.73 40.57 -39.70
CA ALA A 16 -23.99 39.44 -39.16
C ALA A 16 -24.03 39.53 -37.62
N THR A 17 -25.09 38.96 -37.02
CA THR A 17 -25.11 38.66 -35.59
C THR A 17 -24.09 37.58 -35.32
N GLY A 18 -22.86 38.01 -34.99
CA GLY A 18 -21.82 37.15 -34.46
C GLY A 18 -22.27 36.61 -33.11
N LEU A 19 -22.97 35.49 -33.13
CA LEU A 19 -23.09 34.61 -31.97
C LEU A 19 -21.68 34.09 -31.69
N CYS A 20 -20.96 34.78 -30.82
CA CYS A 20 -19.83 34.21 -30.10
C CYS A 20 -20.36 33.10 -29.19
N VAL A 21 -20.62 31.94 -29.78
CA VAL A 21 -20.65 30.69 -29.03
C VAL A 21 -19.21 30.47 -28.59
N SER A 22 -18.90 30.85 -27.36
CA SER A 22 -17.73 30.34 -26.67
C SER A 22 -17.86 28.81 -26.68
N CYS A 23 -16.95 28.12 -27.36
CA CYS A 23 -16.85 26.67 -27.20
C CYS A 23 -16.57 26.43 -25.71
N SER A 24 -17.49 25.80 -24.99
CA SER A 24 -17.17 25.29 -23.66
C SER A 24 -16.00 24.33 -23.81
N HIS A 25 -14.91 24.60 -23.10
CA HIS A 25 -13.76 23.72 -23.07
C HIS A 25 -14.03 22.42 -22.29
N TYR A 26 -15.15 22.35 -21.57
CA TYR A 26 -15.55 21.24 -20.72
C TYR A 26 -16.92 20.69 -21.10
N GLN A 27 -17.07 19.37 -20.95
CA GLN A 27 -18.33 18.67 -21.12
C GLN A 27 -19.15 18.77 -19.82
N ASP A 28 -20.47 18.76 -19.95
CA ASP A 28 -21.40 18.64 -18.83
C ASP A 28 -21.37 17.22 -18.23
N ALA A 29 -21.82 17.09 -16.98
CA ALA A 29 -21.99 15.80 -16.31
C ALA A 29 -23.06 14.94 -17.01
N LEU A 30 -22.77 13.64 -17.18
CA LEU A 30 -23.74 12.63 -17.60
C LEU A 30 -24.62 12.18 -16.43
N THR A 31 -25.78 11.58 -16.68
CA THR A 31 -26.50 10.81 -15.63
C THR A 31 -25.75 9.49 -15.30
N PRO A 32 -26.01 8.84 -14.15
CA PRO A 32 -25.38 7.57 -13.80
C PRO A 32 -25.61 6.47 -14.86
N GLU A 33 -26.81 6.41 -15.42
CA GLU A 33 -27.19 5.46 -16.47
C GLU A 33 -26.57 5.80 -17.84
N GLU A 34 -26.32 7.08 -18.15
CA GLU A 34 -25.57 7.48 -19.35
C GLU A 34 -24.07 7.17 -19.21
N ALA A 35 -23.48 7.43 -18.04
CA ALA A 35 -22.07 7.15 -17.74
C ALA A 35 -21.72 5.66 -17.88
N LEU A 36 -22.63 4.73 -17.56
CA LEU A 36 -22.44 3.30 -17.84
C LEU A 36 -22.15 3.00 -19.33
N ASN A 37 -22.67 3.79 -20.26
CA ASN A 37 -22.42 3.60 -21.70
C ASN A 37 -21.06 4.16 -22.16
N SER A 38 -20.39 4.96 -21.31
CA SER A 38 -19.05 5.48 -21.57
C SER A 38 -17.93 4.49 -21.23
N PHE A 39 -18.25 3.43 -20.46
CA PHE A 39 -17.29 2.46 -19.96
C PHE A 39 -16.97 1.36 -20.97
N LYS A 40 -15.68 1.22 -21.30
CA LYS A 40 -15.12 0.10 -22.04
C LYS A 40 -14.47 -0.88 -21.06
N LEU A 41 -15.26 -1.85 -20.60
CA LEU A 41 -14.81 -2.96 -19.77
C LEU A 41 -14.30 -4.10 -20.67
N ASN A 42 -13.03 -4.46 -20.56
CA ASN A 42 -12.37 -5.34 -21.55
C ASN A 42 -12.48 -6.86 -21.28
N ASP A 43 -13.54 -7.29 -20.57
CA ASP A 43 -13.88 -8.71 -20.38
C ASP A 43 -15.40 -8.93 -20.48
N ASP A 44 -15.82 -9.76 -21.45
CA ASP A 44 -17.23 -10.04 -21.73
C ASP A 44 -17.90 -10.98 -20.72
N ARG A 45 -17.09 -11.62 -19.85
CA ARG A 45 -17.51 -12.42 -18.69
C ARG A 45 -18.01 -11.55 -17.54
N LEU A 46 -17.72 -10.25 -17.56
CA LEU A 46 -18.06 -9.29 -16.51
C LEU A 46 -19.28 -8.43 -16.86
N THR A 47 -19.79 -7.73 -15.85
CA THR A 47 -20.80 -6.69 -15.98
C THR A 47 -20.53 -5.59 -14.94
N ILE A 48 -20.85 -4.35 -15.31
CA ILE A 48 -20.79 -3.17 -14.43
C ILE A 48 -22.20 -2.59 -14.29
N SER A 49 -22.54 -2.14 -13.08
CA SER A 49 -23.87 -1.64 -12.71
C SER A 49 -23.76 -0.53 -11.66
N VAL A 50 -24.69 0.42 -11.64
CA VAL A 50 -24.77 1.43 -10.56
C VAL A 50 -25.21 0.74 -9.28
N PHE A 51 -24.39 0.84 -8.23
CA PHE A 51 -24.69 0.38 -6.88
C PHE A 51 -25.23 1.51 -6.01
N ALA A 52 -24.64 2.70 -6.09
CA ALA A 52 -25.12 3.92 -5.47
C ALA A 52 -24.77 5.12 -6.35
N ALA A 53 -25.54 6.20 -6.26
CA ALA A 53 -25.28 7.46 -6.95
C ALA A 53 -25.88 8.64 -6.16
N GLU A 54 -25.61 9.86 -6.61
CA GLU A 54 -26.32 11.05 -6.14
C GLU A 54 -27.85 10.89 -6.21
N PRO A 55 -28.64 11.43 -5.25
CA PRO A 55 -28.21 12.23 -4.09
C PRO A 55 -27.84 11.40 -2.85
N ASN A 56 -27.83 10.07 -2.93
CA ASN A 56 -27.61 9.19 -1.77
C ASN A 56 -26.14 9.08 -1.35
N VAL A 57 -25.22 9.32 -2.28
CA VAL A 57 -23.78 9.43 -2.06
C VAL A 57 -23.25 10.61 -2.87
N LEU A 58 -22.35 11.39 -2.27
CA LEU A 58 -21.75 12.60 -2.82
C LEU A 58 -20.24 12.53 -2.59
N ASP A 59 -19.45 12.82 -3.61
CA ASP A 59 -18.00 12.98 -3.55
C ASP A 59 -17.25 11.87 -2.76
N PRO A 60 -17.49 10.58 -3.05
CA PRO A 60 -17.01 9.49 -2.20
C PRO A 60 -15.53 9.16 -2.41
N VAL A 61 -14.84 8.79 -1.32
CA VAL A 61 -13.40 8.45 -1.34
C VAL A 61 -13.02 7.10 -0.71
N GLU A 62 -13.88 6.51 0.11
CA GLU A 62 -13.71 5.18 0.70
C GLU A 62 -15.08 4.54 0.97
N MET A 63 -15.19 3.22 0.82
CA MET A 63 -16.39 2.45 1.18
C MET A 63 -16.02 1.14 1.88
N VAL A 64 -16.77 0.80 2.94
CA VAL A 64 -16.65 -0.49 3.63
C VAL A 64 -18.01 -1.13 3.89
N PHE A 65 -18.02 -2.46 3.88
CA PHE A 65 -19.10 -3.27 4.45
C PHE A 65 -18.76 -3.63 5.90
N ASP A 66 -19.66 -3.35 6.83
CA ASP A 66 -19.56 -3.85 8.20
C ASP A 66 -19.94 -5.34 8.29
N GLU A 67 -19.66 -5.94 9.44
CA GLU A 67 -19.82 -7.38 9.64
C GLU A 67 -21.28 -7.89 9.62
N ASP A 68 -22.29 -7.01 9.65
CA ASP A 68 -23.69 -7.39 9.48
C ASP A 68 -24.19 -7.17 8.04
N GLY A 69 -23.49 -6.36 7.24
CA GLY A 69 -23.75 -6.07 5.83
C GLY A 69 -24.09 -4.60 5.55
N ASN A 70 -23.99 -3.73 6.55
CA ASN A 70 -24.24 -2.29 6.39
C ASN A 70 -23.12 -1.65 5.56
N VAL A 71 -23.48 -0.78 4.62
CA VAL A 71 -22.52 -0.05 3.79
C VAL A 71 -22.26 1.32 4.38
N PHE A 72 -20.99 1.62 4.66
CA PHE A 72 -20.55 2.95 5.07
C PHE A 72 -19.65 3.56 3.99
N VAL A 73 -19.86 4.84 3.70
CA VAL A 73 -19.13 5.60 2.68
C VAL A 73 -18.62 6.91 3.27
N VAL A 74 -17.36 7.25 2.99
CA VAL A 74 -16.76 8.55 3.32
C VAL A 74 -16.98 9.52 2.17
N GLU A 75 -17.55 10.69 2.47
CA GLU A 75 -17.74 11.82 1.54
C GLU A 75 -16.73 12.91 1.87
N MET A 76 -16.06 13.48 0.86
CA MET A 76 -15.02 14.51 1.04
C MET A 76 -15.26 15.80 0.23
N PRO A 77 -16.48 16.42 0.30
CA PRO A 77 -16.84 17.61 -0.48
C PRO A 77 -16.02 18.86 -0.14
N ASP A 78 -15.16 18.81 0.90
CA ASP A 78 -14.14 19.80 1.24
C ASP A 78 -12.83 19.64 0.44
N TYR A 79 -12.75 18.70 -0.51
CA TYR A 79 -11.67 18.64 -1.51
C TYR A 79 -11.89 19.67 -2.64
N PRO A 80 -10.85 20.38 -3.13
CA PRO A 80 -9.42 20.19 -2.84
C PRO A 80 -8.85 20.93 -1.62
N ALA A 81 -9.61 21.83 -0.99
CA ALA A 81 -9.14 22.63 0.14
C ALA A 81 -10.29 22.99 1.10
N LYS A 82 -9.99 22.96 2.41
CA LYS A 82 -10.90 23.33 3.50
C LYS A 82 -11.61 24.67 3.23
N PRO A 83 -12.93 24.78 3.46
CA PRO A 83 -13.65 26.04 3.39
C PRO A 83 -13.08 27.12 4.31
N ASP A 84 -12.86 28.33 3.77
CA ASP A 84 -12.36 29.49 4.52
C ASP A 84 -13.31 29.95 5.66
N ASP A 85 -14.59 29.56 5.60
CA ASP A 85 -15.60 29.88 6.62
C ASP A 85 -15.54 28.95 7.85
N GLY A 86 -14.67 27.94 7.84
CA GLY A 86 -14.51 26.96 8.90
C GLY A 86 -15.60 25.88 8.94
N SER A 87 -16.46 25.80 7.92
CA SER A 87 -17.37 24.67 7.78
C SER A 87 -16.60 23.38 7.47
N LEU A 88 -16.90 22.31 8.20
CA LEU A 88 -16.31 20.99 7.96
C LEU A 88 -17.25 20.18 7.08
N GLY A 89 -16.84 19.96 5.83
CA GLY A 89 -17.68 19.37 4.77
C GLY A 89 -17.79 17.86 4.82
N GLY A 90 -16.72 17.16 5.22
CA GLY A 90 -16.69 15.70 5.18
C GLY A 90 -17.64 15.01 6.16
N ALA A 91 -18.14 13.85 5.71
CA ALA A 91 -19.16 13.06 6.39
C ALA A 91 -18.99 11.56 6.15
N ILE A 92 -19.67 10.75 6.96
CA ILE A 92 -19.86 9.31 6.71
C ILE A 92 -21.35 9.06 6.55
N ARG A 93 -21.75 8.47 5.43
CA ARG A 93 -23.12 7.96 5.22
C ARG A 93 -23.17 6.46 5.44
N MET A 94 -24.27 6.00 6.03
CA MET A 94 -24.72 4.62 5.93
C MET A 94 -25.73 4.52 4.79
N LEU A 95 -25.47 3.66 3.80
CA LEU A 95 -26.36 3.41 2.67
C LEU A 95 -27.31 2.24 2.96
N THR A 96 -28.48 2.24 2.34
CA THR A 96 -29.48 1.19 2.48
C THR A 96 -30.20 0.94 1.15
N ASP A 97 -30.38 -0.34 0.83
CA ASP A 97 -31.29 -0.84 -0.21
C ASP A 97 -32.61 -1.17 0.48
N THR A 98 -33.65 -0.38 0.24
CA THR A 98 -34.97 -0.53 0.88
C THR A 98 -35.91 -1.46 0.13
N ASN A 99 -35.56 -1.86 -1.11
CA ASN A 99 -36.44 -2.62 -2.00
C ASN A 99 -35.93 -4.04 -2.32
N GLY A 100 -34.63 -4.31 -2.18
CA GLY A 100 -33.95 -5.59 -2.34
C GLY A 100 -33.41 -5.88 -3.74
N ASP A 101 -33.31 -4.88 -4.63
CA ASP A 101 -32.80 -5.03 -6.00
C ASP A 101 -31.26 -4.98 -6.11
N GLY A 102 -30.55 -4.70 -5.01
CA GLY A 102 -29.11 -4.56 -4.98
C GLY A 102 -28.57 -3.16 -5.26
N ARG A 103 -29.43 -2.14 -5.45
CA ARG A 103 -29.06 -0.73 -5.55
C ARG A 103 -29.41 0.00 -4.25
N MET A 104 -28.49 0.82 -3.76
CA MET A 104 -28.70 1.67 -2.58
C MET A 104 -29.60 2.85 -2.95
N ASP A 105 -30.82 2.85 -2.40
CA ASP A 105 -31.87 3.81 -2.69
C ASP A 105 -32.17 4.78 -1.53
N SER A 106 -31.55 4.58 -0.36
CA SER A 106 -31.63 5.45 0.81
C SER A 106 -30.26 5.65 1.48
N ALA A 107 -30.10 6.76 2.21
CA ALA A 107 -28.89 7.07 2.96
C ALA A 107 -29.17 7.82 4.27
N THR A 108 -28.43 7.47 5.33
CA THR A 108 -28.44 8.16 6.63
C THR A 108 -27.06 8.74 6.92
N VAL A 109 -26.98 9.99 7.39
CA VAL A 109 -25.72 10.57 7.87
C VAL A 109 -25.37 9.94 9.21
N PHE A 110 -24.38 9.03 9.21
CA PHE A 110 -23.89 8.34 10.40
C PHE A 110 -23.00 9.26 11.24
N ALA A 111 -22.12 10.02 10.59
CA ALA A 111 -21.30 11.03 11.24
C ALA A 111 -21.04 12.21 10.29
N ASP A 112 -20.90 13.38 10.88
CA ASP A 112 -20.71 14.67 10.22
C ASP A 112 -19.57 15.47 10.89
N HIS A 113 -19.24 16.60 10.26
CA HIS A 113 -18.19 17.53 10.68
C HIS A 113 -16.80 16.88 10.78
N LEU A 114 -16.48 16.04 9.78
CA LEU A 114 -15.21 15.34 9.67
C LEU A 114 -14.38 16.03 8.58
N SER A 115 -13.50 16.97 8.94
CA SER A 115 -12.63 17.64 7.95
C SER A 115 -11.76 16.62 7.22
N GLU A 116 -11.81 16.61 5.89
CA GLU A 116 -10.93 15.79 5.03
C GLU A 116 -10.83 14.33 5.50
N ALA A 117 -11.97 13.70 5.81
CA ALA A 117 -11.98 12.29 6.18
C ALA A 117 -11.53 11.42 5.00
N THR A 118 -10.60 10.49 5.23
CA THR A 118 -9.91 9.77 4.14
C THR A 118 -10.20 8.28 4.09
N SER A 119 -10.44 7.63 5.23
CA SER A 119 -10.61 6.16 5.30
C SER A 119 -11.34 5.72 6.57
N ILE A 120 -11.99 4.57 6.49
CA ILE A 120 -12.78 3.96 7.57
C ILE A 120 -12.55 2.45 7.67
N LEU A 121 -12.68 1.88 8.87
CA LEU A 121 -12.56 0.44 9.12
C LEU A 121 -13.54 -0.02 10.21
N PRO A 122 -14.40 -1.03 9.97
CA PRO A 122 -15.29 -1.58 10.99
C PRO A 122 -14.55 -2.22 12.16
N TRP A 123 -14.94 -1.86 13.39
CA TRP A 123 -14.31 -2.34 14.64
C TRP A 123 -15.28 -2.27 15.81
N GLN A 124 -15.43 -3.34 16.61
CA GLN A 124 -16.20 -3.36 17.87
C GLN A 124 -17.62 -2.75 17.80
N GLY A 125 -18.32 -2.94 16.68
CA GLY A 125 -19.65 -2.39 16.44
C GLY A 125 -19.71 -0.91 16.08
N GLY A 126 -18.59 -0.31 15.68
CA GLY A 126 -18.49 1.06 15.16
C GLY A 126 -17.43 1.14 14.05
N LEU A 127 -16.95 2.35 13.76
CA LEU A 127 -15.93 2.63 12.75
C LEU A 127 -14.69 3.26 13.39
N LEU A 128 -13.52 2.78 13.01
CA LEU A 128 -12.30 3.57 13.06
C LEU A 128 -12.29 4.53 11.87
N VAL A 129 -11.86 5.78 12.05
CA VAL A 129 -11.93 6.83 11.04
C VAL A 129 -10.63 7.64 11.02
N THR A 130 -10.00 7.79 9.85
CA THR A 130 -8.91 8.76 9.64
C THR A 130 -9.47 10.10 9.18
N ALA A 131 -9.17 11.16 9.92
CA ALA A 131 -9.40 12.55 9.55
C ALA A 131 -8.34 13.38 10.27
N ALA A 132 -7.33 13.89 9.55
CA ALA A 132 -6.13 14.41 10.20
C ALA A 132 -6.46 15.67 11.04
N PRO A 133 -5.84 15.85 12.22
CA PRO A 133 -4.65 15.16 12.74
C PRO A 133 -4.95 13.89 13.56
N ASN A 134 -6.13 13.25 13.39
CA ASN A 134 -6.63 12.20 14.28
C ASN A 134 -6.94 10.86 13.59
N ILE A 135 -6.87 9.78 14.38
CA ILE A 135 -7.64 8.55 14.14
C ILE A 135 -8.67 8.46 15.26
N MET A 136 -9.94 8.38 14.89
CA MET A 136 -11.09 8.36 15.80
C MET A 136 -11.76 6.98 15.83
N PHE A 137 -12.55 6.74 16.87
CA PHE A 137 -13.53 5.67 16.97
C PHE A 137 -14.92 6.29 17.11
N LEU A 138 -15.79 6.02 16.14
CA LEU A 138 -17.17 6.52 16.08
C LEU A 138 -18.13 5.34 16.18
N LYS A 139 -19.18 5.45 16.99
CA LYS A 139 -20.13 4.35 17.19
C LYS A 139 -21.54 4.85 17.52
N ASP A 140 -22.53 4.19 16.92
CA ASP A 140 -23.93 4.22 17.36
C ASP A 140 -24.13 3.25 18.54
N THR A 141 -24.63 3.77 19.66
CA THR A 141 -24.99 3.02 20.86
C THR A 141 -26.51 2.99 21.12
N THR A 142 -27.28 3.70 20.29
CA THR A 142 -28.74 3.89 20.42
C THR A 142 -29.56 3.05 19.45
N GLY A 143 -28.99 2.71 18.29
CA GLY A 143 -29.65 1.99 17.20
C GLY A 143 -30.41 2.88 16.21
N ASP A 144 -30.14 4.20 16.18
CA ASP A 144 -30.74 5.16 15.24
C ASP A 144 -29.90 5.38 13.96
N HIS A 145 -28.81 4.62 13.81
CA HIS A 145 -27.82 4.70 12.74
C HIS A 145 -27.00 6.01 12.73
N ARG A 146 -26.82 6.66 13.88
CA ARG A 146 -25.98 7.85 14.06
C ARG A 146 -24.94 7.64 15.17
N ALA A 147 -23.73 8.15 14.96
CA ALA A 147 -22.65 8.04 15.92
C ALA A 147 -22.80 9.04 17.09
N ASP A 148 -23.37 8.58 18.21
CA ASP A 148 -23.41 9.34 19.48
C ASP A 148 -22.08 9.26 20.24
N LEU A 149 -21.35 8.15 20.13
CA LEU A 149 -20.00 8.00 20.69
C LEU A 149 -18.97 8.48 19.66
N LYS A 150 -18.20 9.51 20.01
CA LYS A 150 -17.03 9.99 19.25
C LYS A 150 -15.81 10.04 20.18
N GLU A 151 -14.78 9.22 19.91
CA GLU A 151 -13.53 9.15 20.69
C GLU A 151 -12.31 9.39 19.77
N ILE A 152 -11.41 10.30 20.12
CA ILE A 152 -10.08 10.38 19.47
C ILE A 152 -9.21 9.27 20.07
N LEU A 153 -8.72 8.32 19.27
CA LEU A 153 -7.81 7.25 19.73
C LEU A 153 -6.34 7.66 19.58
N PHE A 154 -5.98 8.17 18.41
CA PHE A 154 -4.64 8.64 18.12
C PHE A 154 -4.69 10.07 17.59
N THR A 155 -3.70 10.88 17.94
CA THR A 155 -3.57 12.27 17.48
C THR A 155 -2.11 12.62 17.24
N GLY A 156 -1.87 13.68 16.45
CA GLY A 156 -0.52 14.17 16.11
C GLY A 156 -0.07 13.86 14.69
N PHE A 157 -0.99 13.43 13.80
CA PHE A 157 -0.72 13.26 12.37
C PHE A 157 -0.68 14.61 11.64
N PHE A 158 0.03 14.67 10.52
CA PHE A 158 0.09 15.85 9.65
C PHE A 158 -1.25 16.13 8.95
N ALA A 159 -1.69 17.39 8.90
CA ALA A 159 -3.04 17.80 8.49
C ALA A 159 -3.10 19.06 7.59
N ASP A 160 -1.96 19.51 7.06
CA ASP A 160 -1.85 20.77 6.30
C ASP A 160 -1.88 20.59 4.77
N ASN A 161 -2.18 19.37 4.28
CA ASN A 161 -2.41 19.06 2.87
C ASN A 161 -3.38 17.87 2.76
N SER A 162 -4.48 18.03 2.04
CA SER A 162 -5.49 16.99 1.75
C SER A 162 -4.89 15.76 1.04
N GLU A 163 -3.95 15.95 0.10
CA GLU A 163 -3.35 14.88 -0.70
C GLU A 163 -2.30 14.02 0.05
N ALA A 164 -2.00 14.32 1.31
CA ALA A 164 -0.90 13.68 2.03
C ALA A 164 -1.18 13.53 3.53
N GLN A 165 -2.35 12.96 3.85
CA GLN A 165 -2.79 12.67 5.21
C GLN A 165 -2.68 11.20 5.56
N ILE A 166 -2.93 10.90 6.85
CA ILE A 166 -3.18 9.54 7.32
C ILE A 166 -4.44 8.97 6.63
N THR A 167 -4.36 7.77 6.05
CA THR A 167 -5.41 7.16 5.21
C THR A 167 -5.24 5.62 5.12
N ASN A 168 -6.06 4.95 4.31
CA ASN A 168 -6.04 3.51 4.02
C ASN A 168 -5.97 2.61 5.26
N LEU A 169 -6.98 2.68 6.13
CA LEU A 169 -7.09 1.74 7.26
C LEU A 169 -7.34 0.31 6.73
N ARG A 170 -6.40 -0.60 6.97
CA ARG A 170 -6.49 -2.00 6.52
C ARG A 170 -6.11 -2.98 7.65
N LEU A 171 -7.03 -3.87 8.02
CA LEU A 171 -6.75 -4.99 8.94
C LEU A 171 -6.04 -6.12 8.17
N SER A 172 -4.95 -6.64 8.73
CA SER A 172 -4.16 -7.72 8.16
C SER A 172 -4.30 -9.04 8.93
N ILE A 173 -3.87 -10.12 8.28
CA ILE A 173 -3.83 -11.50 8.78
C ILE A 173 -3.10 -11.62 10.13
N ASP A 174 -2.13 -10.75 10.41
CA ASP A 174 -1.31 -10.74 11.64
C ASP A 174 -1.97 -10.04 12.85
N ASN A 175 -3.25 -9.68 12.70
CA ASN A 175 -4.09 -8.88 13.60
C ASN A 175 -3.69 -7.40 13.74
N TRP A 176 -2.71 -6.89 12.97
CA TRP A 176 -2.42 -5.45 12.96
C TRP A 176 -3.35 -4.69 12.01
N ILE A 177 -3.68 -3.47 12.41
CA ILE A 177 -4.28 -2.47 11.53
C ILE A 177 -3.17 -1.57 11.03
N TYR A 178 -3.06 -1.43 9.71
CA TYR A 178 -2.11 -0.58 9.00
C TYR A 178 -2.83 0.68 8.50
N ALA A 179 -2.10 1.79 8.39
CA ALA A 179 -2.56 3.06 7.86
C ALA A 179 -1.42 3.76 7.10
N SER A 180 -1.71 4.25 5.89
CA SER A 180 -0.78 5.01 5.06
C SER A 180 -0.62 6.44 5.57
N ASN A 181 0.61 6.91 5.76
CA ASN A 181 0.94 8.22 6.35
C ASN A 181 1.74 9.12 5.39
N THR A 182 1.91 8.73 4.12
CA THR A 182 2.68 9.49 3.11
C THR A 182 4.13 9.82 3.52
N GLY A 183 4.68 9.12 4.52
CA GLY A 183 5.98 9.41 5.12
C GLY A 183 6.05 10.74 5.87
N ARG A 184 4.91 11.39 6.13
CA ARG A 184 4.83 12.68 6.83
C ARG A 184 5.34 12.57 8.26
N GLU A 185 5.86 13.67 8.77
CA GLU A 185 6.25 13.74 10.18
C GLU A 185 5.04 13.97 11.08
N GLY A 186 5.08 13.35 12.26
CA GLY A 186 4.03 13.42 13.26
C GLY A 186 4.52 12.79 14.56
N GLU A 187 4.03 13.29 15.70
CA GLU A 187 4.33 12.77 17.03
C GLU A 187 3.07 12.11 17.58
N ILE A 188 2.90 10.83 17.28
CA ILE A 188 1.63 10.13 17.47
C ILE A 188 1.44 9.72 18.93
N ARG A 189 0.31 10.12 19.51
CA ARG A 189 -0.05 9.87 20.91
C ARG A 189 -1.33 9.05 21.01
N PHE A 190 -1.31 7.98 21.81
CA PHE A 190 -2.48 7.14 22.08
C PHE A 190 -3.24 7.66 23.32
N THR A 191 -4.47 8.12 23.13
CA THR A 191 -5.27 8.81 24.16
C THR A 191 -5.70 7.90 25.30
N ARG A 192 -6.00 6.62 25.02
CA ARG A 192 -6.35 5.62 26.04
C ARG A 192 -5.17 5.26 26.96
N ASN A 193 -3.93 5.60 26.58
CA ASN A 193 -2.75 5.46 27.45
C ASN A 193 -1.81 6.67 27.32
N PRO A 194 -2.12 7.81 27.97
CA PRO A 194 -1.32 9.03 27.90
C PRO A 194 0.11 8.91 28.46
N LYS A 195 0.42 7.78 29.13
CA LYS A 195 1.77 7.46 29.66
C LYS A 195 2.63 6.66 28.67
N ALA A 196 2.05 6.17 27.58
CA ALA A 196 2.83 5.55 26.51
C ALA A 196 3.76 6.58 25.88
N LYS A 197 4.95 6.14 25.44
CA LYS A 197 5.84 7.02 24.67
C LYS A 197 5.18 7.35 23.33
N PRO A 198 5.29 8.60 22.84
CA PRO A 198 4.84 8.92 21.50
C PRO A 198 5.68 8.17 20.46
N VAL A 199 5.07 7.94 19.29
CA VAL A 199 5.73 7.33 18.13
C VAL A 199 5.96 8.41 17.08
N PHE A 200 7.19 8.55 16.61
CA PHE A 200 7.53 9.44 15.50
C PHE A 200 7.44 8.66 14.18
N VAL A 201 6.58 9.11 13.26
CA VAL A 201 6.22 8.37 12.02
C VAL A 201 6.88 8.90 10.74
N LYS A 202 7.86 9.81 10.86
CA LYS A 202 8.54 10.42 9.72
C LYS A 202 9.23 9.36 8.84
N GLY A 203 8.90 9.37 7.54
CA GLY A 203 9.45 8.43 6.55
C GLY A 203 8.87 7.02 6.60
N GLY A 204 7.75 6.82 7.31
CA GLY A 204 7.06 5.53 7.39
C GLY A 204 5.54 5.66 7.54
N ASP A 205 4.88 4.52 7.44
CA ASP A 205 3.47 4.32 7.72
C ASP A 205 3.21 4.08 9.21
N PHE A 206 1.95 4.00 9.61
CA PHE A 206 1.56 3.75 10.99
C PHE A 206 0.85 2.40 11.11
N ARG A 207 1.12 1.63 12.17
CA ARG A 207 0.34 0.43 12.50
C ARG A 207 0.03 0.32 13.98
N PHE A 208 -1.10 -0.29 14.31
CA PHE A 208 -1.55 -0.47 15.68
C PHE A 208 -2.38 -1.75 15.91
N ARG A 209 -2.44 -2.16 17.18
CA ARG A 209 -3.21 -3.29 17.72
C ARG A 209 -3.97 -2.85 18.97
N LEU A 210 -5.27 -2.62 18.81
CA LEU A 210 -6.14 -2.18 19.92
C LEU A 210 -6.37 -3.28 20.96
N ASP A 211 -6.25 -4.56 20.58
CA ASP A 211 -6.35 -5.72 21.47
C ASP A 211 -5.15 -5.84 22.44
N ARG A 212 -3.98 -5.34 22.04
CA ARG A 212 -2.75 -5.33 22.85
C ARG A 212 -2.31 -3.95 23.34
N GLY A 213 -2.99 -2.87 22.90
CA GLY A 213 -2.56 -1.48 23.15
C GLY A 213 -1.19 -1.14 22.54
N GLN A 214 -0.83 -1.79 21.43
CA GLN A 214 0.45 -1.61 20.74
C GLN A 214 0.28 -0.68 19.54
N PHE A 215 1.28 0.14 19.26
CA PHE A 215 1.32 1.02 18.09
C PHE A 215 2.77 1.41 17.79
N GLU A 216 3.12 1.49 16.51
CA GLU A 216 4.49 1.71 16.04
C GLU A 216 4.53 2.25 14.60
N VAL A 217 5.68 2.79 14.22
CA VAL A 217 5.99 3.15 12.83
C VAL A 217 6.27 1.88 12.03
N GLU A 218 5.79 1.85 10.79
CA GLU A 218 5.98 0.78 9.83
C GLU A 218 6.78 1.27 8.61
N SER A 219 7.46 0.34 7.91
CA SER A 219 8.29 0.65 6.77
C SER A 219 7.46 0.95 5.53
N SER A 220 8.06 1.75 4.65
CA SER A 220 7.44 2.34 3.46
C SER A 220 6.31 3.30 3.79
N SER A 221 5.85 4.01 2.76
CA SER A 221 4.70 4.90 2.87
C SER A 221 3.81 4.82 1.64
N GLY A 222 2.54 4.49 1.84
CA GLY A 222 1.52 4.70 0.81
C GLY A 222 1.05 6.15 0.76
N GLN A 223 0.47 6.55 -0.38
CA GLN A 223 -0.25 7.82 -0.51
C GLN A 223 -1.74 7.57 -0.75
N PHE A 224 -2.11 7.12 -1.95
CA PHE A 224 -3.50 6.96 -2.37
C PHE A 224 -3.96 5.49 -2.37
N GLY A 225 -3.12 4.55 -1.94
CA GLY A 225 -3.51 3.14 -1.85
C GLY A 225 -2.63 2.27 -0.94
N LEU A 226 -3.28 1.27 -0.34
CA LEU A 226 -2.66 0.17 0.41
C LEU A 226 -3.47 -1.12 0.21
N ALA A 227 -2.90 -2.04 -0.57
CA ALA A 227 -3.37 -3.41 -0.70
C ALA A 227 -2.64 -4.33 0.29
N ILE A 228 -3.35 -5.32 0.84
CA ILE A 228 -2.78 -6.41 1.63
C ILE A 228 -3.32 -7.74 1.09
N ASP A 229 -2.43 -8.64 0.66
CA ASP A 229 -2.84 -9.97 0.19
C ASP A 229 -3.19 -10.93 1.34
N ASP A 230 -3.66 -12.13 0.99
CA ASP A 230 -3.97 -13.21 1.96
C ASP A 230 -2.81 -13.63 2.87
N TRP A 231 -1.59 -13.28 2.48
CA TRP A 231 -0.34 -13.66 3.15
C TRP A 231 0.28 -12.47 3.88
N GLY A 232 -0.42 -11.33 3.97
CA GLY A 232 0.03 -10.13 4.66
C GLY A 232 1.11 -9.32 3.91
N ASN A 233 1.35 -9.59 2.63
CA ASN A 233 2.24 -8.76 1.81
C ASN A 233 1.55 -7.42 1.53
N ARG A 234 2.27 -6.32 1.74
CA ARG A 234 1.76 -4.95 1.56
C ARG A 234 2.21 -4.37 0.22
N PHE A 235 1.25 -3.80 -0.49
CA PHE A 235 1.45 -3.12 -1.78
C PHE A 235 0.88 -1.71 -1.72
N PHE A 236 1.55 -0.75 -2.33
CA PHE A 236 1.27 0.68 -2.16
C PHE A 236 1.04 1.34 -3.51
N THR A 237 0.24 2.40 -3.50
CA THR A 237 0.04 3.30 -4.64
C THR A 237 0.42 4.72 -4.23
N GLU A 238 1.31 5.32 -5.02
CA GLU A 238 1.67 6.73 -5.01
C GLU A 238 1.23 7.38 -6.33
N ASN A 239 1.11 8.71 -6.37
CA ASN A 239 0.48 9.45 -7.47
C ASN A 239 0.96 9.06 -8.90
N SER A 240 2.28 8.86 -9.09
CA SER A 240 2.87 8.44 -10.37
C SER A 240 3.41 7.00 -10.37
N LEU A 241 3.11 6.21 -9.34
CA LEU A 241 3.56 4.83 -9.18
C LEU A 241 2.37 3.96 -8.74
N HIS A 242 1.73 3.32 -9.72
CA HIS A 242 0.50 2.56 -9.54
C HIS A 242 0.64 1.36 -8.58
N VAL A 243 1.84 0.74 -8.51
CA VAL A 243 2.11 -0.43 -7.66
C VAL A 243 3.56 -0.49 -7.16
N GLN A 244 3.71 -0.57 -5.84
CA GLN A 244 4.99 -0.73 -5.14
C GLN A 244 4.88 -1.80 -4.04
N GLN A 245 6.00 -2.34 -3.57
CA GLN A 245 6.08 -3.29 -2.44
C GLN A 245 7.03 -2.78 -1.34
N ALA A 246 6.78 -3.17 -0.08
CA ALA A 246 7.70 -3.04 1.05
C ALA A 246 8.22 -4.41 1.52
N PRO A 247 9.40 -4.88 1.06
CA PRO A 247 9.85 -6.25 1.33
C PRO A 247 10.32 -6.51 2.77
N ILE A 248 10.73 -5.48 3.54
CA ILE A 248 11.22 -5.64 4.92
C ILE A 248 10.40 -4.75 5.87
N PRO A 249 9.67 -5.33 6.86
CA PRO A 249 9.02 -4.58 7.94
C PRO A 249 9.96 -3.72 8.78
N ALA A 250 9.47 -2.58 9.26
CA ALA A 250 10.17 -1.60 10.10
C ALA A 250 10.89 -2.23 11.29
N ARG A 251 10.25 -3.18 11.98
CA ARG A 251 10.84 -3.86 13.15
C ARG A 251 12.18 -4.56 12.86
N TYR A 252 12.50 -4.83 11.59
CA TYR A 252 13.81 -5.32 11.20
C TYR A 252 14.73 -4.23 10.65
N LEU A 253 14.21 -3.24 9.91
CA LEU A 253 15.03 -2.12 9.42
C LEU A 253 15.55 -1.25 10.59
N TYR A 254 14.69 -0.95 11.55
CA TYR A 254 14.98 -0.02 12.66
C TYR A 254 15.58 -0.68 13.91
N ARG A 255 15.74 -2.01 13.95
CA ARG A 255 16.42 -2.69 15.08
C ARG A 255 17.93 -2.48 15.12
N HIS A 256 18.52 -1.92 14.06
CA HIS A 256 19.96 -1.80 13.88
C HIS A 256 20.37 -0.38 13.46
N THR A 257 20.76 0.44 14.44
CA THR A 257 21.02 1.89 14.33
C THR A 257 22.04 2.28 13.25
N TYR A 258 22.98 1.40 12.91
CA TYR A 258 24.07 1.70 11.99
C TYR A 258 23.86 1.17 10.56
N LEU A 259 22.68 0.63 10.25
CA LEU A 259 22.37 0.18 8.89
C LEU A 259 22.46 1.39 7.93
N PRO A 260 23.12 1.29 6.76
CA PRO A 260 23.04 2.32 5.73
C PRO A 260 21.58 2.65 5.38
N ALA A 261 21.32 3.86 4.90
CA ALA A 261 19.97 4.22 4.45
C ALA A 261 19.55 3.33 3.28
N VAL A 262 18.49 2.54 3.46
CA VAL A 262 17.89 1.70 2.41
C VAL A 262 16.51 2.26 2.09
N ALA A 263 16.20 2.43 0.80
CA ALA A 263 14.84 2.73 0.37
C ALA A 263 13.93 1.55 0.75
N PRO A 264 12.93 1.74 1.63
CA PRO A 264 12.12 0.61 2.14
C PRO A 264 11.15 0.07 1.08
N THR A 265 10.84 0.89 0.07
CA THR A 265 9.85 0.66 -0.98
C THR A 265 10.52 0.37 -2.33
N LEU A 266 9.87 -0.44 -3.18
CA LEU A 266 10.29 -0.73 -4.55
C LEU A 266 9.09 -0.70 -5.51
N ASN A 267 9.23 -0.06 -6.67
CA ASN A 267 8.29 -0.25 -7.80
C ASN A 267 8.44 -1.68 -8.34
N ILE A 268 7.33 -2.41 -8.43
CA ILE A 268 7.31 -3.83 -8.86
C ILE A 268 6.68 -4.06 -10.24
N SER A 269 6.21 -3.02 -10.93
CA SER A 269 5.70 -3.14 -12.31
C SER A 269 6.80 -3.61 -13.28
N ASP A 270 6.46 -4.48 -14.23
CA ASP A 270 7.38 -4.92 -15.30
C ASP A 270 7.16 -4.23 -16.65
N HIS A 271 6.24 -3.28 -16.71
CA HIS A 271 5.95 -2.49 -17.90
C HIS A 271 6.25 -1.01 -17.66
N ASP A 272 6.34 -0.27 -18.77
CA ASP A 272 6.38 1.20 -18.71
C ASP A 272 5.14 1.73 -17.97
N PRO A 273 5.21 2.93 -17.35
CA PRO A 273 4.07 3.59 -16.70
C PRO A 273 3.01 4.09 -17.71
N ILE A 274 2.97 3.50 -18.91
CA ILE A 274 2.05 3.84 -19.98
C ILE A 274 0.64 3.36 -19.62
N MET A 275 -0.35 4.21 -19.83
CA MET A 275 -1.79 3.92 -19.64
C MET A 275 -2.57 4.14 -20.95
N PHE A 276 -3.64 3.36 -21.14
CA PHE A 276 -4.49 3.40 -22.33
C PHE A 276 -5.83 4.10 -22.02
N GLN A 277 -5.77 5.42 -21.87
CA GLN A 277 -6.95 6.27 -21.66
C GLN A 277 -7.78 6.45 -22.94
N GLU A 278 -9.08 6.72 -22.77
CA GLU A 278 -10.03 6.95 -23.88
C GLU A 278 -10.45 8.42 -24.02
N THR A 279 -10.16 9.24 -23.01
CA THR A 279 -10.30 10.69 -23.00
C THR A 279 -8.97 11.38 -23.32
N PRO A 280 -8.93 12.43 -24.15
CA PRO A 280 -7.74 13.27 -24.28
C PRO A 280 -7.50 14.04 -22.98
N ALA A 281 -6.23 14.37 -22.70
CA ALA A 281 -5.88 15.23 -21.58
C ALA A 281 -6.62 16.60 -21.68
N PRO A 282 -7.15 17.16 -20.58
CA PRO A 282 -7.78 18.49 -20.59
C PRO A 282 -6.86 19.58 -21.15
N TYR A 283 -7.43 20.60 -21.81
CA TYR A 283 -6.63 21.62 -22.51
C TYR A 283 -5.62 22.32 -21.58
N TRP A 284 -6.04 22.64 -20.36
CA TRP A 284 -5.20 23.30 -19.37
C TRP A 284 -4.01 22.40 -18.97
N ARG A 285 -4.21 21.08 -18.94
CA ARG A 285 -3.15 20.11 -18.58
C ARG A 285 -2.12 20.02 -19.71
N GLN A 286 -2.58 19.98 -20.97
CA GLN A 286 -1.70 20.02 -22.14
C GLN A 286 -0.83 21.29 -22.15
N GLU A 287 -1.45 22.46 -21.96
CA GLU A 287 -0.74 23.75 -21.98
C GLU A 287 0.19 23.91 -20.76
N ARG A 288 -0.23 23.48 -19.57
CA ARG A 288 0.59 23.43 -18.35
C ARG A 288 1.83 22.56 -18.54
N THR A 289 1.66 21.34 -19.06
CA THR A 289 2.76 20.38 -19.30
C THR A 289 3.72 20.92 -20.37
N LYS A 290 3.21 21.49 -21.46
CA LYS A 290 4.01 22.17 -22.49
C LYS A 290 4.89 23.28 -21.90
N ARG A 291 4.32 24.17 -21.08
CA ARG A 291 5.07 25.25 -20.41
C ARG A 291 6.16 24.72 -19.47
N ARG A 292 5.86 23.68 -18.68
CA ARG A 292 6.85 23.06 -17.76
C ARG A 292 7.96 22.32 -18.50
N ASN A 293 7.65 21.61 -19.60
CA ASN A 293 8.67 20.97 -20.44
C ASN A 293 9.60 22.01 -21.07
N GLN A 294 9.08 23.13 -21.58
CA GLN A 294 9.92 24.24 -22.04
C GLN A 294 10.85 24.76 -20.93
N GLN A 295 10.35 24.92 -19.69
CA GLN A 295 11.18 25.31 -18.55
C GLN A 295 12.27 24.28 -18.23
N PHE A 296 11.98 22.98 -18.33
CA PHE A 296 12.97 21.91 -18.13
C PHE A 296 14.06 21.94 -19.21
N GLU A 297 13.69 22.16 -20.48
CA GLU A 297 14.62 22.32 -21.60
C GLU A 297 15.51 23.56 -21.44
N GLU A 298 14.93 24.71 -21.12
CA GLU A 298 15.65 25.97 -20.86
C GLU A 298 16.61 25.85 -19.67
N ALA A 299 16.19 25.15 -18.60
CA ALA A 299 17.01 24.86 -17.43
C ALA A 299 17.98 23.68 -17.61
N LYS A 300 17.95 22.98 -18.75
CA LYS A 300 18.76 21.78 -19.07
C LYS A 300 18.61 20.66 -18.04
N LEU A 301 17.39 20.46 -17.55
CA LEU A 301 17.05 19.36 -16.65
C LEU A 301 16.71 18.11 -17.46
N ASP A 302 17.27 16.96 -17.08
CA ASP A 302 16.90 15.66 -17.63
C ASP A 302 15.57 15.20 -17.02
N ARG A 303 14.49 15.88 -17.41
CA ARG A 303 13.14 15.67 -16.91
C ARG A 303 12.11 15.99 -17.99
N ARG A 304 11.08 15.15 -18.08
CA ARG A 304 9.89 15.38 -18.89
C ARG A 304 8.63 15.17 -18.04
N GLU A 305 7.62 15.98 -18.30
CA GLU A 305 6.26 15.77 -17.85
C GLU A 305 5.37 15.35 -19.03
N TYR A 306 4.38 14.52 -18.75
CA TYR A 306 3.42 13.99 -19.71
C TYR A 306 2.03 14.52 -19.34
N ALA A 307 1.20 14.86 -20.33
CA ALA A 307 -0.17 15.33 -20.08
C ALA A 307 -1.17 14.16 -20.11
N ASP A 308 -0.76 13.11 -20.82
CA ASP A 308 -1.49 11.96 -21.31
C ASP A 308 -0.60 10.70 -21.22
N ASP A 309 -1.26 9.55 -21.38
CA ASP A 309 -0.67 8.22 -21.55
C ASP A 309 0.27 7.76 -20.42
N HIS A 310 0.40 8.48 -19.31
CA HIS A 310 1.24 8.13 -18.16
C HIS A 310 0.50 8.35 -16.84
N PHE A 311 0.75 7.47 -15.85
CA PHE A 311 0.18 7.62 -14.50
C PHE A 311 0.53 8.97 -13.86
N THR A 312 -0.50 9.74 -13.50
CA THR A 312 -0.44 11.11 -12.96
C THR A 312 -1.50 11.39 -11.89
N GLY A 313 -2.33 10.39 -11.56
CA GLY A 313 -3.43 10.40 -10.61
C GLY A 313 -3.72 8.97 -10.09
N ALA A 314 -2.68 8.15 -9.89
CA ALA A 314 -2.85 6.76 -9.48
C ALA A 314 -3.38 6.66 -8.04
N SER A 315 -4.42 5.84 -7.85
CA SER A 315 -5.25 5.81 -6.63
C SER A 315 -5.88 4.44 -6.35
N GLY A 316 -6.37 4.24 -5.12
CA GLY A 316 -7.00 3.00 -4.68
C GLY A 316 -6.01 1.88 -4.34
N GLY A 317 -5.50 1.16 -5.34
CA GLY A 317 -4.56 0.05 -5.14
C GLY A 317 -5.13 -1.05 -4.23
N THR A 318 -6.20 -1.73 -4.68
CA THR A 318 -6.93 -2.75 -3.89
C THR A 318 -6.67 -4.17 -4.37
N TYR A 319 -6.38 -5.07 -3.42
CA TYR A 319 -6.22 -6.51 -3.66
C TYR A 319 -7.59 -7.19 -3.84
N TYR A 320 -7.77 -7.93 -4.93
CA TYR A 320 -8.99 -8.71 -5.15
C TYR A 320 -8.87 -10.12 -4.55
N GLY A 321 -9.38 -10.26 -3.32
CA GLY A 321 -9.57 -11.54 -2.61
C GLY A 321 -11.01 -12.05 -2.63
N GLY A 322 -11.85 -11.59 -3.58
CA GLY A 322 -13.25 -11.98 -3.71
C GLY A 322 -13.44 -13.28 -4.51
N ASP A 323 -14.64 -13.86 -4.44
CA ASP A 323 -14.99 -15.16 -5.04
C ASP A 323 -16.06 -15.10 -6.15
N ALA A 324 -16.46 -13.89 -6.59
CA ALA A 324 -17.52 -13.70 -7.58
C ALA A 324 -17.04 -13.33 -8.99
N LEU A 325 -15.82 -12.81 -9.16
CA LEU A 325 -15.19 -12.62 -10.48
C LEU A 325 -14.60 -13.96 -10.97
N PRO A 326 -14.31 -14.13 -12.28
CA PRO A 326 -13.59 -15.29 -12.78
C PRO A 326 -12.28 -15.53 -12.03
N THR A 327 -11.88 -16.79 -11.86
CA THR A 327 -10.79 -17.17 -10.93
C THR A 327 -9.42 -16.59 -11.29
N ASP A 328 -9.22 -16.16 -12.54
CA ASP A 328 -8.02 -15.45 -13.02
C ASP A 328 -7.94 -13.97 -12.61
N TYR A 329 -8.94 -13.46 -11.89
CA TYR A 329 -8.89 -12.18 -11.17
C TYR A 329 -8.42 -12.32 -9.71
N TYR A 330 -8.53 -13.52 -9.10
CA TYR A 330 -8.13 -13.70 -7.70
C TYR A 330 -6.63 -13.42 -7.54
N GLY A 331 -6.29 -12.46 -6.68
CA GLY A 331 -4.92 -12.01 -6.47
C GLY A 331 -4.46 -10.84 -7.33
N SER A 332 -5.33 -10.26 -8.17
CA SER A 332 -5.03 -9.00 -8.87
C SER A 332 -5.02 -7.80 -7.93
N ILE A 333 -4.28 -6.76 -8.30
CA ILE A 333 -4.43 -5.40 -7.76
C ILE A 333 -5.17 -4.55 -8.79
N PHE A 334 -6.13 -3.75 -8.32
CA PHE A 334 -6.82 -2.74 -9.11
C PHE A 334 -6.42 -1.34 -8.65
N THR A 335 -5.99 -0.51 -9.61
CA THR A 335 -5.54 0.87 -9.37
C THR A 335 -6.32 1.81 -10.29
N GLY A 336 -6.96 2.81 -9.72
CA GLY A 336 -7.67 3.85 -10.46
C GLY A 336 -6.69 4.91 -10.89
N GLU A 337 -6.96 5.56 -12.03
CA GLU A 337 -6.18 6.68 -12.51
C GLU A 337 -7.16 7.83 -12.77
N VAL A 338 -7.32 8.68 -11.75
CA VAL A 338 -8.37 9.70 -11.73
C VAL A 338 -8.12 10.78 -12.78
N ALA A 339 -6.88 11.03 -13.17
CA ALA A 339 -6.53 12.03 -14.17
C ALA A 339 -6.73 11.51 -15.61
N GLY A 340 -6.66 10.19 -15.82
CA GLY A 340 -6.84 9.49 -17.10
C GLY A 340 -8.18 8.74 -17.27
N ASN A 341 -9.11 8.86 -16.31
CA ASN A 341 -10.47 8.33 -16.39
C ASN A 341 -10.54 6.79 -16.64
N LEU A 342 -9.70 6.01 -15.94
CA LEU A 342 -9.55 4.58 -16.15
C LEU A 342 -9.24 3.77 -14.87
N ILE A 343 -9.37 2.46 -14.96
CA ILE A 343 -8.96 1.47 -13.96
C ILE A 343 -7.94 0.53 -14.60
N HIS A 344 -6.73 0.55 -14.05
CA HIS A 344 -5.65 -0.37 -14.34
C HIS A 344 -5.76 -1.66 -13.50
N ARG A 345 -5.24 -2.78 -14.03
CA ARG A 345 -5.16 -4.04 -13.29
C ARG A 345 -3.83 -4.76 -13.49
N ASP A 346 -3.25 -5.14 -12.36
CA ASP A 346 -2.07 -5.98 -12.27
C ASP A 346 -2.38 -7.39 -11.79
N VAL A 347 -1.58 -8.36 -12.23
CA VAL A 347 -1.51 -9.73 -11.70
C VAL A 347 -0.15 -9.91 -11.03
N LEU A 348 -0.17 -10.11 -9.72
CA LEU A 348 1.03 -10.28 -8.92
C LEU A 348 1.67 -11.66 -9.12
N LYS A 349 2.98 -11.70 -9.36
CA LYS A 349 3.79 -12.92 -9.48
C LYS A 349 5.01 -12.87 -8.57
N ARG A 350 5.29 -13.95 -7.84
CA ARG A 350 6.50 -14.06 -7.02
C ARG A 350 7.71 -14.45 -7.87
N LEU A 351 8.86 -13.87 -7.57
CA LEU A 351 10.13 -14.28 -8.18
C LEU A 351 10.72 -15.50 -7.44
N PRO A 352 11.30 -16.51 -8.13
CA PRO A 352 11.77 -17.74 -7.49
C PRO A 352 12.86 -17.55 -6.43
N ASP A 353 13.83 -16.67 -6.69
CA ASP A 353 15.03 -16.46 -5.87
C ASP A 353 15.05 -15.11 -5.13
N SER A 354 13.88 -14.52 -4.89
CA SER A 354 13.75 -13.18 -4.29
C SER A 354 12.50 -13.06 -3.42
N PRO A 355 12.49 -12.21 -2.37
CA PRO A 355 11.27 -11.88 -1.62
C PRO A 355 10.31 -10.97 -2.41
N LYS A 356 10.73 -10.47 -3.59
CA LYS A 356 9.98 -9.54 -4.41
C LYS A 356 8.85 -10.21 -5.18
N PHE A 357 7.77 -9.44 -5.34
CA PHE A 357 6.81 -9.65 -6.42
C PHE A 357 7.23 -8.88 -7.67
N VAL A 358 6.57 -9.23 -8.77
CA VAL A 358 6.46 -8.47 -9.99
C VAL A 358 4.97 -8.31 -10.28
N ALA A 359 4.55 -7.10 -10.62
CA ALA A 359 3.22 -6.77 -11.09
C ALA A 359 3.25 -6.73 -12.62
N GLN A 360 2.24 -7.35 -13.25
CA GLN A 360 2.12 -7.44 -14.70
C GLN A 360 0.67 -7.18 -15.11
N ARG A 361 0.47 -6.36 -16.15
CA ARG A 361 -0.82 -6.21 -16.85
C ARG A 361 -1.52 -7.56 -17.04
N GLY A 362 -2.84 -7.58 -16.78
CA GLY A 362 -3.66 -8.77 -16.90
C GLY A 362 -3.69 -9.37 -18.32
N ASN A 363 -4.17 -10.60 -18.42
CA ASN A 363 -4.24 -11.27 -19.71
C ASN A 363 -5.29 -10.59 -20.62
N GLY A 364 -4.85 -10.11 -21.78
CA GLY A 364 -5.63 -9.23 -22.67
C GLY A 364 -5.16 -7.78 -22.60
N GLU A 365 -4.97 -7.26 -21.38
CA GLU A 365 -4.82 -5.85 -20.99
C GLU A 365 -3.44 -5.22 -21.32
N LYS A 366 -2.80 -5.67 -22.41
CA LYS A 366 -1.48 -5.19 -22.86
C LYS A 366 -1.52 -3.92 -23.70
N GLU A 367 -2.64 -3.69 -24.39
CA GLU A 367 -2.86 -2.57 -25.32
C GLU A 367 -4.17 -1.82 -24.98
N HIS A 368 -4.72 -2.08 -23.80
CA HIS A 368 -5.93 -1.47 -23.24
C HIS A 368 -5.95 -1.66 -21.71
N GLU A 369 -6.74 -0.88 -20.99
CA GLU A 369 -6.92 -1.03 -19.54
C GLU A 369 -7.99 -2.04 -19.18
N PHE A 370 -8.10 -2.41 -17.89
CA PHE A 370 -9.19 -3.25 -17.43
C PHE A 370 -10.56 -2.58 -17.67
N LEU A 371 -10.67 -1.28 -17.34
CA LEU A 371 -11.78 -0.43 -17.73
C LEU A 371 -11.25 0.96 -18.10
N ALA A 372 -11.69 1.52 -19.23
CA ALA A 372 -11.46 2.92 -19.58
C ALA A 372 -12.79 3.63 -19.88
N SER A 373 -12.91 4.91 -19.53
CA SER A 373 -14.12 5.71 -19.73
C SER A 373 -13.94 6.75 -20.82
N THR A 374 -14.97 7.00 -21.63
CA THR A 374 -15.04 8.19 -22.49
C THR A 374 -15.65 9.41 -21.79
N ASP A 375 -16.19 9.25 -20.56
CA ASP A 375 -16.67 10.36 -19.72
C ASP A 375 -15.50 10.97 -18.93
N PRO A 376 -15.13 12.24 -19.20
CA PRO A 376 -14.02 12.90 -18.50
C PRO A 376 -14.31 13.23 -17.04
N TRP A 377 -15.54 13.05 -16.54
CA TRP A 377 -15.88 13.23 -15.12
C TRP A 377 -15.62 11.98 -14.26
N PHE A 378 -15.41 10.81 -14.86
CA PHE A 378 -15.19 9.55 -14.13
C PHE A 378 -13.85 9.56 -13.36
N ARG A 379 -13.88 9.69 -12.03
CA ARG A 379 -12.70 9.76 -11.15
C ARG A 379 -12.70 8.53 -10.22
N PRO A 380 -12.23 7.35 -10.67
CA PRO A 380 -12.19 6.14 -9.84
C PRO A 380 -11.12 6.29 -8.75
N ALA A 381 -11.51 6.80 -7.59
CA ALA A 381 -10.60 7.20 -6.52
C ALA A 381 -10.20 6.02 -5.60
N ASN A 382 -11.05 5.00 -5.48
CA ASN A 382 -10.79 3.85 -4.60
C ASN A 382 -11.62 2.61 -4.98
N PHE A 383 -11.36 1.48 -4.34
CA PHE A 383 -12.13 0.24 -4.52
C PHE A 383 -12.38 -0.48 -3.21
N THR A 384 -13.38 -1.34 -3.18
CA THR A 384 -13.61 -2.29 -2.08
C THR A 384 -14.13 -3.62 -2.58
N VAL A 385 -13.87 -4.71 -1.85
CA VAL A 385 -14.37 -6.06 -2.18
C VAL A 385 -15.49 -6.42 -1.21
N GLY A 386 -16.68 -6.72 -1.76
CA GLY A 386 -17.87 -6.95 -0.95
C GLY A 386 -17.96 -8.34 -0.33
N PRO A 387 -18.88 -8.51 0.65
CA PRO A 387 -19.26 -9.83 1.18
C PRO A 387 -19.89 -10.74 0.12
N ASP A 388 -20.36 -10.18 -1.00
CA ASP A 388 -20.86 -10.91 -2.17
C ASP A 388 -19.76 -11.34 -3.15
N GLY A 389 -18.50 -10.98 -2.88
CA GLY A 389 -17.34 -11.27 -3.73
C GLY A 389 -17.13 -10.30 -4.89
N SER A 390 -17.98 -9.28 -5.08
CA SER A 390 -17.85 -8.33 -6.19
C SER A 390 -16.81 -7.24 -5.90
N LEU A 391 -16.29 -6.62 -6.97
CA LEU A 391 -15.45 -5.42 -6.88
C LEU A 391 -16.34 -4.19 -6.98
N TYR A 392 -16.19 -3.26 -6.03
CA TYR A 392 -16.90 -1.99 -6.01
C TYR A 392 -15.92 -0.87 -6.36
N VAL A 393 -16.28 -0.04 -7.33
CA VAL A 393 -15.53 1.15 -7.77
C VAL A 393 -16.13 2.36 -7.09
N ILE A 394 -15.33 3.11 -6.35
CA ILE A 394 -15.70 4.39 -5.75
C ILE A 394 -15.28 5.49 -6.73
N ASP A 395 -16.25 6.20 -7.29
CA ASP A 395 -16.09 7.25 -8.29
C ASP A 395 -16.49 8.60 -7.67
N MET A 396 -15.52 9.49 -7.51
CA MET A 396 -15.71 10.82 -6.93
C MET A 396 -16.57 11.72 -7.85
N TYR A 397 -16.60 11.42 -9.16
CA TYR A 397 -17.39 12.08 -10.20
C TYR A 397 -17.28 13.63 -10.26
N ARG A 398 -16.07 14.11 -10.56
CA ARG A 398 -15.69 15.54 -10.57
C ARG A 398 -15.17 16.00 -11.94
N GLN A 399 -15.56 17.21 -12.34
CA GLN A 399 -15.05 17.85 -13.56
C GLN A 399 -13.53 18.08 -13.48
N HIS A 400 -13.03 18.49 -12.31
CA HIS A 400 -11.62 18.71 -12.01
C HIS A 400 -11.23 17.95 -10.73
N ILE A 401 -10.07 17.31 -10.76
CA ILE A 401 -9.58 16.49 -9.63
C ILE A 401 -8.24 17.00 -9.09
N GLU A 402 -7.59 17.94 -9.76
CA GLU A 402 -6.28 18.43 -9.39
C GLU A 402 -6.32 19.61 -8.42
N THR A 403 -5.41 19.59 -7.44
CA THR A 403 -5.20 20.69 -6.49
C THR A 403 -4.84 22.00 -7.23
N PRO A 404 -5.53 23.12 -6.97
CA PRO A 404 -5.32 24.39 -7.68
C PRO A 404 -3.87 24.91 -7.65
N THR A 405 -3.08 24.57 -6.63
CA THR A 405 -1.67 24.97 -6.50
C THR A 405 -0.76 24.40 -7.59
N ALA A 406 -1.17 23.33 -8.28
CA ALA A 406 -0.41 22.74 -9.38
C ALA A 406 -0.57 23.50 -10.71
N ILE A 407 -1.59 24.37 -10.82
CA ILE A 407 -2.07 24.97 -12.07
C ILE A 407 -1.65 26.46 -12.14
N PRO A 408 -1.16 26.98 -13.29
CA PRO A 408 -0.94 28.41 -13.50
C PRO A 408 -2.23 29.23 -13.37
N GLU A 409 -2.17 30.43 -12.76
CA GLU A 409 -3.37 31.23 -12.49
C GLU A 409 -4.19 31.57 -13.74
N ASP A 410 -3.53 31.85 -14.88
CA ASP A 410 -4.21 32.15 -16.15
C ASP A 410 -5.03 30.99 -16.70
N LEU A 411 -4.73 29.75 -16.29
CA LEU A 411 -5.48 28.56 -16.66
C LEU A 411 -6.60 28.22 -15.67
N LYS A 412 -6.67 28.91 -14.52
CA LYS A 412 -7.74 28.71 -13.51
C LYS A 412 -8.95 29.61 -13.72
N GLU A 413 -8.83 30.67 -14.51
CA GLU A 413 -9.89 31.68 -14.68
C GLU A 413 -11.21 31.09 -15.20
N GLU A 414 -11.15 29.94 -15.88
CA GLU A 414 -12.30 29.20 -16.43
C GLU A 414 -12.67 27.92 -15.63
N MET A 415 -12.02 27.64 -14.50
CA MET A 415 -12.16 26.37 -13.75
C MET A 415 -13.02 26.53 -12.49
N ASP A 416 -14.07 25.72 -12.36
CA ASP A 416 -14.76 25.50 -11.09
C ASP A 416 -14.31 24.18 -10.45
N PHE A 417 -13.38 24.27 -9.50
CA PHE A 417 -12.88 23.12 -8.74
C PHE A 417 -13.93 22.44 -7.86
N MET A 418 -15.06 23.12 -7.57
CA MET A 418 -16.17 22.56 -6.80
C MET A 418 -17.25 21.93 -7.69
N ASN A 419 -17.10 21.98 -9.02
CA ASN A 419 -18.06 21.39 -9.93
C ASN A 419 -18.03 19.85 -9.85
N GLY A 420 -19.19 19.26 -9.53
CA GLY A 420 -19.33 17.85 -9.18
C GLY A 420 -19.34 17.53 -7.68
N SER A 421 -19.09 18.48 -6.77
CA SER A 421 -19.13 18.27 -5.30
C SER A 421 -20.47 17.78 -4.72
N LYS A 422 -21.51 17.70 -5.55
CA LYS A 422 -22.86 17.18 -5.23
C LYS A 422 -23.25 15.98 -6.10
N LEU A 423 -22.28 15.39 -6.79
CA LEU A 423 -22.38 14.15 -7.55
C LEU A 423 -21.44 13.14 -6.88
N GLY A 424 -21.60 11.85 -7.18
CA GLY A 424 -20.73 10.83 -6.60
C GLY A 424 -21.33 9.46 -6.81
N ARG A 425 -20.51 8.48 -7.21
CA ARG A 425 -21.02 7.21 -7.74
C ARG A 425 -20.25 6.04 -7.19
N ILE A 426 -20.96 4.93 -7.03
CA ILE A 426 -20.38 3.65 -6.69
C ILE A 426 -20.91 2.64 -7.70
N TYR A 427 -20.01 1.99 -8.41
CA TYR A 427 -20.36 0.95 -9.38
C TYR A 427 -19.96 -0.43 -8.84
N ARG A 428 -20.78 -1.44 -9.12
CA ARG A 428 -20.47 -2.85 -8.82
C ARG A 428 -20.06 -3.55 -10.11
N ILE A 429 -18.85 -4.09 -10.11
CA ILE A 429 -18.32 -4.99 -11.13
C ILE A 429 -18.40 -6.43 -10.60
N ALA A 430 -19.09 -7.28 -11.33
CA ALA A 430 -19.31 -8.68 -10.99
C ALA A 430 -19.21 -9.57 -12.24
N ALA A 431 -19.13 -10.90 -12.06
CA ALA A 431 -19.37 -11.81 -13.18
C ALA A 431 -20.81 -11.63 -13.71
N LYS A 432 -20.98 -11.77 -15.02
CA LYS A 432 -22.23 -11.54 -15.75
C LYS A 432 -23.39 -12.48 -15.38
N THR A 433 -23.07 -13.57 -14.69
CA THR A 433 -24.02 -14.53 -14.09
C THR A 433 -24.47 -14.15 -12.68
N SER A 434 -23.79 -13.19 -12.04
CA SER A 434 -24.08 -12.75 -10.67
C SER A 434 -25.33 -11.87 -10.65
N LYS A 435 -26.20 -12.12 -9.66
CA LYS A 435 -27.32 -11.22 -9.38
C LYS A 435 -26.86 -10.02 -8.55
N PRO A 436 -27.43 -8.82 -8.74
CA PRO A 436 -27.30 -7.73 -7.78
C PRO A 436 -28.14 -8.08 -6.54
N VAL A 437 -27.48 -8.31 -5.40
CA VAL A 437 -28.12 -8.58 -4.11
C VAL A 437 -27.21 -8.03 -3.02
N VAL A 438 -27.74 -7.22 -2.11
CA VAL A 438 -27.02 -6.84 -0.89
C VAL A 438 -26.96 -8.06 0.04
N VAL A 439 -25.78 -8.66 0.14
CA VAL A 439 -25.56 -9.77 1.09
C VAL A 439 -25.64 -9.24 2.52
N GLN A 440 -26.28 -10.00 3.39
CA GLN A 440 -26.51 -9.68 4.80
C GLN A 440 -25.85 -10.74 5.71
N PRO A 441 -24.52 -10.66 5.96
CA PRO A 441 -23.75 -11.69 6.66
C PRO A 441 -24.17 -11.95 8.11
N LYS A 442 -24.66 -10.92 8.81
CA LYS A 442 -25.11 -10.95 10.22
C LYS A 442 -24.10 -11.58 11.18
N LEU A 443 -22.80 -11.33 10.97
CA LEU A 443 -21.72 -12.03 11.67
C LEU A 443 -21.70 -11.72 13.17
N ARG A 444 -22.19 -10.56 13.64
CA ARG A 444 -22.22 -10.25 15.09
C ARG A 444 -23.00 -11.30 15.87
N SER A 445 -24.12 -11.75 15.31
CA SER A 445 -25.01 -12.75 15.90
C SER A 445 -24.46 -14.18 15.92
N LYS A 446 -23.39 -14.46 15.17
CA LYS A 446 -22.80 -15.81 15.09
C LYS A 446 -22.04 -16.16 16.37
N THR A 447 -22.12 -17.44 16.72
CA THR A 447 -21.29 -18.04 17.76
C THR A 447 -19.83 -18.10 17.33
N SER A 448 -18.90 -18.17 18.29
CA SER A 448 -17.47 -18.32 18.01
C SER A 448 -17.18 -19.55 17.13
N THR A 449 -17.90 -20.66 17.33
CA THR A 449 -17.77 -21.89 16.53
C THR A 449 -18.15 -21.66 15.06
N GLU A 450 -19.23 -20.94 14.80
CA GLU A 450 -19.62 -20.57 13.42
C GLU A 450 -18.62 -19.61 12.78
N LEU A 451 -18.03 -18.69 13.55
CA LEU A 451 -16.97 -17.82 13.05
C LEU A 451 -15.69 -18.60 12.71
N VAL A 452 -15.32 -19.62 13.48
CA VAL A 452 -14.16 -20.48 13.15
C VAL A 452 -14.34 -21.17 11.80
N ALA A 453 -15.55 -21.62 11.46
CA ALA A 453 -15.83 -22.22 10.15
C ALA A 453 -15.63 -21.21 8.98
N LEU A 454 -15.88 -19.92 9.22
CA LEU A 454 -15.72 -18.85 8.21
C LEU A 454 -14.25 -18.47 7.96
N LEU A 455 -13.30 -18.90 8.79
CA LEU A 455 -11.87 -18.73 8.51
C LEU A 455 -11.42 -19.51 7.26
N ALA A 456 -12.21 -20.49 6.81
CA ALA A 456 -11.99 -21.24 5.57
C ALA A 456 -12.81 -20.75 4.35
N HIS A 457 -13.57 -19.66 4.50
CA HIS A 457 -14.41 -19.12 3.43
C HIS A 457 -13.56 -18.67 2.20
N PRO A 458 -14.00 -18.89 0.95
CA PRO A 458 -13.23 -18.54 -0.25
C PRO A 458 -12.97 -17.02 -0.43
N ASN A 459 -13.95 -16.16 -0.15
CA ASN A 459 -13.76 -14.71 -0.11
C ASN A 459 -13.00 -14.25 1.17
N GLN A 460 -11.93 -13.48 0.97
CA GLN A 460 -11.05 -12.91 1.99
C GLN A 460 -11.80 -12.04 3.03
N TRP A 461 -12.82 -11.29 2.60
CA TRP A 461 -13.62 -10.43 3.48
C TRP A 461 -14.19 -11.24 4.65
N TRP A 462 -14.79 -12.40 4.37
CA TRP A 462 -15.39 -13.25 5.40
C TRP A 462 -14.35 -13.80 6.38
N ARG A 463 -13.16 -14.18 5.89
CA ARG A 463 -12.09 -14.69 6.75
C ARG A 463 -11.55 -13.61 7.69
N LEU A 464 -11.31 -12.40 7.18
CA LEU A 464 -10.84 -11.26 7.97
C LEU A 464 -11.89 -10.79 8.99
N GLN A 465 -13.17 -10.69 8.62
CA GLN A 465 -14.23 -10.32 9.56
C GLN A 465 -14.44 -11.40 10.64
N ALA A 466 -14.38 -12.68 10.27
CA ALA A 466 -14.47 -13.77 11.23
C ALA A 466 -13.29 -13.78 12.23
N GLN A 467 -12.06 -13.57 11.75
CA GLN A 467 -10.89 -13.42 12.62
C GLN A 467 -11.00 -12.19 13.53
N ARG A 468 -11.42 -11.03 12.99
CA ARG A 468 -11.68 -9.82 13.79
C ARG A 468 -12.68 -10.08 14.91
N LEU A 469 -13.82 -10.69 14.59
CA LEU A 469 -14.86 -10.95 15.58
C LEU A 469 -14.45 -12.00 16.62
N LEU A 470 -13.61 -12.98 16.26
CA LEU A 470 -13.01 -13.91 17.23
C LEU A 470 -12.01 -13.18 18.15
N LEU A 471 -11.20 -12.27 17.60
CA LEU A 471 -10.29 -11.41 18.37
C LEU A 471 -11.05 -10.47 19.32
N GLU A 472 -12.18 -9.91 18.89
CA GLU A 472 -13.05 -9.06 19.72
C GLU A 472 -13.79 -9.85 20.80
N LYS A 473 -14.29 -11.07 20.50
CA LYS A 473 -15.02 -11.93 21.46
C LYS A 473 -14.10 -12.55 22.52
N GLN A 474 -12.81 -12.76 22.24
CA GLN A 474 -11.82 -13.40 23.14
C GLN A 474 -12.24 -14.77 23.71
N ASP A 475 -13.17 -15.47 23.04
CA ASP A 475 -13.70 -16.76 23.48
C ASP A 475 -12.67 -17.88 23.29
N LYS A 476 -12.16 -18.41 24.39
CA LYS A 476 -11.14 -19.48 24.37
C LYS A 476 -11.74 -20.89 24.24
N SER A 477 -13.06 -21.05 24.25
CA SER A 477 -13.71 -22.36 24.08
C SER A 477 -13.42 -22.98 22.71
N VAL A 478 -13.17 -22.15 21.68
CA VAL A 478 -12.86 -22.59 20.31
C VAL A 478 -11.38 -22.92 20.07
N VAL A 479 -10.49 -22.76 21.06
CA VAL A 479 -9.05 -23.08 20.90
C VAL A 479 -8.79 -24.50 20.38
N PRO A 480 -9.51 -25.56 20.82
CA PRO A 480 -9.35 -26.90 20.24
C PRO A 480 -9.71 -26.95 18.75
N ALA A 481 -10.82 -26.31 18.35
CA ALA A 481 -11.25 -26.25 16.95
C ALA A 481 -10.26 -25.46 16.07
N LEU A 482 -9.70 -24.37 16.59
CA LEU A 482 -8.65 -23.61 15.92
C LEU A 482 -7.34 -24.39 15.77
N LYS A 483 -6.94 -25.17 16.79
CA LYS A 483 -5.78 -26.08 16.68
C LYS A 483 -6.04 -27.18 15.64
N ASP A 484 -7.25 -27.74 15.60
CA ASP A 484 -7.62 -28.72 14.58
C ASP A 484 -7.62 -28.10 13.16
N LEU A 485 -8.20 -26.91 12.98
CA LEU A 485 -8.19 -26.18 11.70
C LEU A 485 -6.74 -25.89 11.23
N PHE A 486 -5.89 -25.35 12.10
CA PHE A 486 -4.48 -25.11 11.80
C PHE A 486 -3.70 -26.38 11.46
N THR A 487 -4.01 -27.53 12.06
CA THR A 487 -3.18 -28.74 11.92
C THR A 487 -3.69 -29.74 10.89
N LYS A 488 -4.95 -29.63 10.45
CA LYS A 488 -5.62 -30.65 9.61
C LYS A 488 -6.25 -30.10 8.32
N ASP A 489 -6.53 -28.80 8.23
CA ASP A 489 -7.25 -28.26 7.07
C ASP A 489 -6.39 -28.21 5.80
N ILE A 490 -6.99 -28.52 4.66
CA ILE A 490 -6.32 -28.52 3.36
C ILE A 490 -6.05 -27.09 2.86
N ASN A 491 -6.91 -26.12 3.19
CA ASN A 491 -6.78 -24.73 2.76
C ASN A 491 -5.67 -24.00 3.57
N PRO A 492 -4.56 -23.57 2.94
CA PRO A 492 -3.51 -22.84 3.64
C PRO A 492 -3.95 -21.47 4.19
N GLN A 493 -4.92 -20.79 3.56
CA GLN A 493 -5.47 -19.54 4.11
C GLN A 493 -6.18 -19.84 5.44
N ALA A 494 -7.01 -20.88 5.49
CA ALA A 494 -7.70 -21.31 6.70
C ALA A 494 -6.74 -21.65 7.84
N ARG A 495 -5.66 -22.39 7.53
CA ARG A 495 -4.58 -22.68 8.51
C ARG A 495 -3.93 -21.39 9.02
N LEU A 496 -3.63 -20.43 8.16
CA LEU A 496 -2.98 -19.18 8.56
C LEU A 496 -3.90 -18.30 9.42
N HIS A 497 -5.17 -18.15 9.06
CA HIS A 497 -6.19 -17.46 9.87
C HIS A 497 -6.35 -18.15 11.24
N ALA A 498 -6.35 -19.48 11.29
CA ALA A 498 -6.39 -20.23 12.55
C ALA A 498 -5.15 -19.97 13.43
N PHE A 499 -3.96 -19.96 12.84
CA PHE A 499 -2.69 -19.69 13.51
C PHE A 499 -2.67 -18.29 14.15
N PHE A 500 -3.11 -17.26 13.43
CA PHE A 500 -3.16 -15.90 13.96
C PHE A 500 -4.35 -15.62 14.89
N THR A 501 -5.45 -16.36 14.76
CA THR A 501 -6.52 -16.34 15.78
C THR A 501 -6.01 -16.94 17.09
N LEU A 502 -5.24 -18.04 17.04
CA LEU A 502 -4.56 -18.59 18.22
C LEU A 502 -3.54 -17.61 18.84
N GLU A 503 -2.85 -16.80 18.03
CA GLU A 503 -1.99 -15.70 18.51
C GLU A 503 -2.82 -14.66 19.29
N GLY A 504 -3.91 -14.17 18.69
CA GLY A 504 -4.80 -13.15 19.25
C GLY A 504 -5.52 -13.60 20.54
N LEU A 505 -5.89 -14.86 20.65
CA LEU A 505 -6.46 -15.46 21.87
C LEU A 505 -5.39 -15.79 22.94
N ASN A 506 -4.11 -15.52 22.68
CA ASN A 506 -2.97 -15.92 23.51
C ASN A 506 -2.98 -17.43 23.82
N ALA A 507 -3.25 -18.23 22.80
CA ALA A 507 -3.31 -19.69 22.82
C ALA A 507 -2.26 -20.38 21.92
N LEU A 508 -1.45 -19.58 21.21
CA LEU A 508 -0.31 -20.04 20.42
C LEU A 508 0.85 -20.46 21.33
N ASP A 509 1.36 -21.67 21.11
CA ASP A 509 2.47 -22.26 21.87
C ASP A 509 3.65 -22.65 20.95
N ILE A 510 4.81 -22.97 21.53
CA ILE A 510 6.02 -23.32 20.76
C ILE A 510 5.84 -24.59 19.90
N SER A 511 4.92 -25.49 20.25
CA SER A 511 4.65 -26.69 19.45
C SER A 511 3.99 -26.31 18.14
N LEU A 512 2.96 -25.45 18.21
CA LEU A 512 2.28 -24.90 17.04
C LEU A 512 3.22 -24.06 16.17
N VAL A 513 4.10 -23.25 16.78
CA VAL A 513 5.12 -22.46 16.05
C VAL A 513 6.13 -23.35 15.33
N LYS A 514 6.59 -24.45 15.97
CA LYS A 514 7.45 -25.44 15.32
C LYS A 514 6.75 -26.20 14.20
N GLN A 515 5.44 -26.45 14.32
CA GLN A 515 4.65 -27.03 13.26
C GLN A 515 4.46 -26.06 12.08
N ALA A 516 4.24 -24.76 12.33
CA ALA A 516 4.15 -23.74 11.27
C ALA A 516 5.43 -23.68 10.43
N MET A 517 6.62 -23.73 11.06
CA MET A 517 7.92 -23.81 10.35
C MET A 517 8.12 -25.08 9.50
N GLN A 518 7.19 -26.04 9.55
CA GLN A 518 7.20 -27.27 8.76
C GLN A 518 5.95 -27.43 7.87
N ASP A 519 5.09 -26.40 7.77
CA ASP A 519 3.93 -26.41 6.87
C ASP A 519 4.35 -26.50 5.39
N ALA A 520 3.51 -27.11 4.55
CA ALA A 520 3.72 -27.16 3.11
C ALA A 520 3.71 -25.75 2.47
N GLN A 521 2.86 -24.84 2.95
CA GLN A 521 2.77 -23.47 2.47
C GLN A 521 3.98 -22.64 2.93
N PRO A 522 4.77 -22.03 2.02
CA PRO A 522 5.91 -21.20 2.38
C PRO A 522 5.56 -20.04 3.32
N ASP A 523 4.44 -19.37 3.10
CA ASP A 523 4.02 -18.22 3.91
C ASP A 523 3.76 -18.61 5.38
N ILE A 524 3.18 -19.79 5.62
CA ILE A 524 3.00 -20.32 6.98
C ILE A 524 4.37 -20.64 7.62
N ARG A 525 5.35 -21.15 6.85
CA ARG A 525 6.72 -21.35 7.37
C ARG A 525 7.38 -20.03 7.73
N ALA A 526 7.21 -18.99 6.91
CA ALA A 526 7.71 -17.65 7.19
C ALA A 526 7.08 -17.06 8.47
N TYR A 527 5.77 -17.20 8.67
CA TYR A 527 5.11 -16.78 9.90
C TYR A 527 5.48 -17.63 11.13
N GLY A 528 5.76 -18.92 10.93
CA GLY A 528 6.37 -19.78 11.95
C GLY A 528 7.73 -19.26 12.42
N LEU A 529 8.60 -18.87 11.49
CA LEU A 529 9.91 -18.26 11.78
C LEU A 529 9.77 -16.93 12.55
N MET A 530 8.87 -16.06 12.09
CA MET A 530 8.55 -14.79 12.75
C MET A 530 8.07 -14.98 14.20
N MET A 531 7.25 -16.01 14.47
CA MET A 531 6.81 -16.32 15.84
C MET A 531 7.90 -17.03 16.66
N ALA A 532 8.80 -17.78 16.02
CA ALA A 532 9.93 -18.45 16.67
C ALA A 532 10.93 -17.47 17.30
N GLU A 533 10.95 -16.21 16.88
CA GLU A 533 11.73 -15.12 17.52
C GLU A 533 11.40 -14.96 19.02
N ARG A 534 10.17 -15.30 19.44
CA ARG A 534 9.72 -15.26 20.85
C ARG A 534 10.27 -16.42 21.69
N PHE A 535 10.92 -17.41 21.08
CA PHE A 535 11.28 -18.68 21.71
C PHE A 535 12.75 -19.05 21.46
N PRO A 536 13.67 -18.78 22.40
CA PRO A 536 15.10 -19.12 22.25
C PRO A 536 15.37 -20.60 21.90
N THR A 537 14.49 -21.52 22.34
CA THR A 537 14.57 -22.97 22.11
C THR A 537 14.07 -23.44 20.74
N SER A 538 13.70 -22.54 19.82
CA SER A 538 13.47 -22.86 18.40
C SER A 538 14.65 -22.56 17.49
N LEU A 539 15.77 -22.02 17.99
CA LEU A 539 16.92 -21.66 17.16
C LEU A 539 17.39 -22.78 16.20
N PRO A 540 17.46 -24.08 16.57
CA PRO A 540 17.84 -25.13 15.63
C PRO A 540 16.91 -25.22 14.41
N GLN A 541 15.59 -25.04 14.62
CA GLN A 541 14.60 -25.02 13.54
C GLN A 541 14.70 -23.72 12.71
N VAL A 542 15.04 -22.59 13.32
CA VAL A 542 15.25 -21.32 12.60
C VAL A 542 16.49 -21.42 11.69
N ILE A 543 17.56 -22.05 12.16
CA ILE A 543 18.79 -22.32 11.37
C ILE A 543 18.50 -23.27 10.20
N GLU A 544 17.69 -24.31 10.41
CA GLU A 544 17.27 -25.25 9.35
C GLU A 544 16.64 -24.51 8.14
N LYS A 545 15.76 -23.53 8.40
CA LYS A 545 15.06 -22.78 7.34
C LYS A 545 15.94 -21.76 6.60
N ALA A 546 17.17 -21.51 7.03
CA ALA A 546 18.13 -20.73 6.23
C ALA A 546 18.42 -21.37 4.86
N SER A 547 18.21 -22.69 4.75
CA SER A 547 18.38 -23.46 3.52
C SER A 547 17.04 -23.94 2.92
N ASP A 548 15.91 -23.34 3.31
CA ASP A 548 14.60 -23.69 2.73
C ASP A 548 14.62 -23.51 1.19
N PRO A 549 13.95 -24.39 0.42
CA PRO A 549 13.87 -24.24 -1.03
C PRO A 549 13.13 -22.96 -1.45
N SER A 550 12.25 -22.40 -0.62
CA SER A 550 11.52 -21.17 -0.91
C SER A 550 12.31 -19.93 -0.48
N ALA A 551 12.62 -19.05 -1.43
CA ALA A 551 13.34 -17.80 -1.13
C ALA A 551 12.64 -16.91 -0.09
N PRO A 552 11.31 -16.67 -0.12
CA PRO A 552 10.60 -15.99 0.97
C PRO A 552 10.83 -16.58 2.37
N VAL A 553 10.95 -17.91 2.49
CA VAL A 553 11.21 -18.57 3.79
C VAL A 553 12.65 -18.38 4.23
N ALA A 554 13.62 -18.57 3.33
CA ALA A 554 15.03 -18.29 3.60
C ALA A 554 15.28 -16.81 3.93
N PHE A 555 14.52 -15.90 3.31
CA PHE A 555 14.55 -14.46 3.56
C PHE A 555 14.03 -14.12 4.96
N GLN A 556 12.85 -14.63 5.34
CA GLN A 556 12.34 -14.49 6.70
C GLN A 556 13.24 -15.21 7.72
N ALA A 557 13.94 -16.29 7.35
CA ALA A 557 14.96 -16.90 8.20
C ALA A 557 16.16 -15.96 8.43
N ALA A 558 16.67 -15.25 7.41
CA ALA A 558 17.69 -14.21 7.61
C ALA A 558 17.25 -13.12 8.59
N LEU A 559 16.00 -12.64 8.44
CA LEU A 559 15.41 -11.66 9.35
C LEU A 559 15.32 -12.21 10.79
N SER A 560 14.81 -13.43 10.96
CA SER A 560 14.59 -14.08 12.27
C SER A 560 15.90 -14.44 12.98
N LEU A 561 16.89 -14.97 12.25
CA LEU A 561 18.22 -15.32 12.77
C LEU A 561 18.92 -14.10 13.39
N GLY A 562 18.62 -12.90 12.90
CA GLY A 562 19.13 -11.64 13.44
C GLY A 562 18.74 -11.34 14.90
N GLN A 563 17.78 -12.07 15.49
CA GLN A 563 17.42 -11.96 16.91
C GLN A 563 18.32 -12.80 17.85
N PHE A 564 19.21 -13.63 17.31
CA PHE A 564 20.01 -14.60 18.07
C PHE A 564 21.52 -14.25 18.08
N PRO A 565 22.30 -14.76 19.04
CA PRO A 565 23.73 -14.43 19.16
C PRO A 565 24.54 -14.81 17.92
N ALA A 566 25.37 -13.86 17.44
CA ALA A 566 26.14 -13.97 16.20
C ALA A 566 26.91 -15.30 16.05
N GLN A 567 27.53 -15.79 17.12
CA GLN A 567 28.34 -17.01 17.13
C GLN A 567 27.52 -18.28 16.77
N GLN A 568 26.20 -18.25 16.96
CA GLN A 568 25.30 -19.38 16.68
C GLN A 568 24.68 -19.31 15.27
N VAL A 569 24.59 -18.11 14.67
CA VAL A 569 23.83 -17.87 13.43
C VAL A 569 24.66 -17.39 12.24
N ALA A 570 25.85 -16.82 12.47
CA ALA A 570 26.72 -16.34 11.40
C ALA A 570 27.01 -17.39 10.30
N PRO A 571 27.21 -18.70 10.60
CA PRO A 571 27.36 -19.72 9.55
C PRO A 571 26.12 -19.84 8.65
N ALA A 572 24.92 -19.74 9.22
CA ALA A 572 23.66 -19.82 8.47
C ALA A 572 23.42 -18.56 7.62
N LEU A 573 23.63 -17.38 8.21
CA LEU A 573 23.55 -16.08 7.53
C LEU A 573 24.55 -15.99 6.36
N ALA A 574 25.78 -16.50 6.52
CA ALA A 574 26.75 -16.60 5.44
C ALA A 574 26.30 -17.55 4.31
N GLY A 575 25.53 -18.59 4.62
CA GLY A 575 24.95 -19.50 3.62
C GLY A 575 23.83 -18.85 2.80
N ILE A 576 23.01 -18.03 3.47
CA ILE A 576 22.00 -17.20 2.79
C ILE A 576 22.68 -16.21 1.84
N LEU A 577 23.76 -15.55 2.26
CA LEU A 577 24.53 -14.63 1.40
C LEU A 577 25.28 -15.33 0.26
N GLU A 578 25.68 -16.59 0.42
CA GLU A 578 26.27 -17.40 -0.65
C GLU A 578 25.24 -17.78 -1.73
N LYS A 579 24.02 -18.16 -1.32
CA LYS A 579 22.95 -18.56 -2.25
C LYS A 579 22.21 -17.37 -2.87
N TYR A 580 21.84 -16.38 -2.05
CA TYR A 580 20.92 -15.29 -2.41
C TYR A 580 21.53 -13.89 -2.36
N GLY A 581 22.81 -13.74 -1.99
CA GLY A 581 23.46 -12.42 -1.82
C GLY A 581 23.54 -11.54 -3.07
N LYS A 582 23.15 -12.05 -4.24
CA LYS A 582 22.94 -11.24 -5.45
C LYS A 582 21.75 -10.28 -5.30
N ASP A 583 20.67 -10.71 -4.62
CA ASP A 583 19.52 -9.86 -4.35
C ASP A 583 19.82 -8.88 -3.20
N ALA A 584 19.54 -7.60 -3.42
CA ALA A 584 19.82 -6.54 -2.46
C ALA A 584 19.02 -6.70 -1.15
N TRP A 585 17.79 -7.21 -1.22
CA TRP A 585 16.96 -7.42 -0.05
C TRP A 585 17.53 -8.49 0.86
N PHE A 586 18.09 -9.58 0.31
CA PHE A 586 18.77 -10.57 1.13
C PHE A 586 20.02 -10.02 1.82
N ARG A 587 20.80 -9.15 1.15
CA ARG A 587 21.92 -8.44 1.79
C ARG A 587 21.41 -7.56 2.94
N THR A 588 20.40 -6.74 2.70
CA THR A 588 19.79 -5.87 3.72
C THR A 588 19.21 -6.67 4.89
N ALA A 589 18.48 -7.77 4.61
CA ALA A 589 17.87 -8.61 5.64
C ALA A 589 18.90 -9.19 6.61
N VAL A 590 20.06 -9.64 6.10
CA VAL A 590 21.17 -10.09 6.93
C VAL A 590 21.80 -8.92 7.70
N LEU A 591 22.20 -7.85 7.00
CA LEU A 591 22.85 -6.67 7.59
C LEU A 591 21.98 -5.92 8.62
N SER A 592 20.65 -6.07 8.57
CA SER A 592 19.66 -5.47 9.49
C SER A 592 19.76 -5.91 10.95
N SER A 593 20.80 -6.65 11.34
CA SER A 593 20.99 -7.19 12.69
C SER A 593 22.45 -7.09 13.12
N GLU A 594 22.71 -6.99 14.43
CA GLU A 594 24.09 -7.05 14.95
C GLU A 594 24.79 -8.37 14.54
N ALA A 595 24.06 -9.49 14.52
CA ALA A 595 24.59 -10.80 14.12
C ALA A 595 25.03 -10.83 12.65
N GLY A 596 24.15 -10.40 11.74
CA GLY A 596 24.40 -10.36 10.30
C GLY A 596 25.20 -9.14 9.82
N SER A 597 25.71 -8.32 10.73
CA SER A 597 26.70 -7.29 10.43
C SER A 597 27.93 -7.37 11.35
N SER A 598 28.19 -8.55 11.92
CA SER A 598 29.33 -8.81 12.81
C SER A 598 30.60 -9.16 12.06
N LEU A 599 31.76 -8.92 12.69
CA LEU A 599 33.03 -9.50 12.24
C LEU A 599 33.00 -11.04 12.13
N GLU A 600 32.19 -11.74 12.92
CA GLU A 600 32.05 -13.19 12.79
C GLU A 600 31.42 -13.59 11.45
N LEU A 601 30.42 -12.85 10.96
CA LEU A 601 29.90 -13.06 9.60
C LEU A 601 31.01 -12.86 8.54
N ALA A 602 31.84 -11.83 8.69
CA ALA A 602 32.96 -11.60 7.78
C ALA A 602 33.92 -12.80 7.73
N ARG A 603 34.27 -13.36 8.90
CA ARG A 603 35.10 -14.58 8.99
C ARG A 603 34.44 -15.78 8.35
N GLN A 604 33.13 -15.99 8.56
CA GLN A 604 32.39 -17.09 7.94
C GLN A 604 32.37 -16.98 6.41
N LEU A 605 32.18 -15.77 5.86
CA LEU A 605 32.25 -15.52 4.41
C LEU A 605 33.68 -15.71 3.86
N ALA A 606 34.71 -15.26 4.58
CA ALA A 606 36.10 -15.46 4.19
C ALA A 606 36.56 -16.93 4.26
N GLY A 607 36.00 -17.70 5.21
CA GLY A 607 36.24 -19.15 5.35
C GLY A 607 35.49 -20.00 4.31
N ARG A 608 34.38 -19.52 3.74
CA ARG A 608 33.67 -20.21 2.65
C ARG A 608 34.52 -20.23 1.38
N SER A 609 34.90 -21.44 0.96
CA SER A 609 35.91 -21.70 -0.07
C SER A 609 35.49 -21.22 -1.46
N GLY A 610 35.69 -19.94 -1.74
CA GLY A 610 35.37 -19.34 -3.04
C GLY A 610 34.61 -18.02 -2.98
N TYR A 611 34.01 -17.65 -1.85
CA TYR A 611 33.11 -16.49 -1.80
C TYR A 611 33.81 -15.21 -2.27
N PHE A 612 34.99 -14.91 -1.74
CA PHE A 612 35.80 -13.76 -2.15
C PHE A 612 36.82 -14.08 -3.28
N LYS A 613 36.72 -15.22 -3.99
CA LYS A 613 37.57 -15.49 -5.17
C LYS A 613 37.11 -14.76 -6.43
N SER A 614 35.82 -14.43 -6.54
CA SER A 614 35.29 -13.65 -7.66
C SER A 614 34.77 -12.29 -7.18
N ILE A 615 35.29 -11.23 -7.81
CA ILE A 615 34.84 -9.85 -7.62
C ILE A 615 33.53 -9.67 -8.39
N THR A 616 32.48 -9.24 -7.72
CA THR A 616 31.20 -8.86 -8.33
C THR A 616 30.63 -7.64 -7.62
N PRO A 617 29.86 -6.76 -8.30
CA PRO A 617 29.34 -5.53 -7.69
C PRO A 617 28.55 -5.79 -6.40
N GLU A 618 27.79 -6.88 -6.34
CA GLU A 618 26.95 -7.22 -5.19
C GLU A 618 27.77 -7.57 -3.94
N LYS A 619 28.97 -8.16 -4.13
CA LYS A 619 29.91 -8.48 -3.05
C LYS A 619 30.70 -7.26 -2.61
N ASP A 620 31.05 -6.38 -3.55
CA ASP A 620 31.67 -5.08 -3.24
C ASP A 620 30.71 -4.24 -2.39
N THR A 621 29.43 -4.15 -2.77
CA THR A 621 28.38 -3.51 -1.96
C THR A 621 28.25 -4.18 -0.59
N LEU A 622 28.11 -5.52 -0.53
CA LEU A 622 27.98 -6.25 0.74
C LEU A 622 29.12 -5.94 1.72
N LEU A 623 30.37 -6.01 1.25
CA LEU A 623 31.53 -5.77 2.12
C LEU A 623 31.66 -4.28 2.46
N THR A 624 31.30 -3.37 1.55
CA THR A 624 31.24 -1.92 1.83
C THR A 624 30.25 -1.61 2.95
N ASP A 625 29.02 -2.16 2.86
CA ASP A 625 27.96 -1.92 3.84
C ASP A 625 28.27 -2.56 5.20
N LEU A 626 28.80 -3.80 5.20
CA LEU A 626 29.29 -4.47 6.40
C LEU A 626 30.40 -3.67 7.09
N ALA A 627 31.37 -3.17 6.31
CA ALA A 627 32.46 -2.34 6.80
C ALA A 627 31.97 -0.96 7.26
N PHE A 628 30.95 -0.38 6.61
CA PHE A 628 30.29 0.85 7.04
C PHE A 628 29.63 0.67 8.41
N VAL A 629 28.91 -0.43 8.64
CA VAL A 629 28.35 -0.76 9.96
C VAL A 629 29.46 -0.85 11.01
N ILE A 630 30.51 -1.65 10.75
CA ILE A 630 31.61 -1.85 11.71
C ILE A 630 32.36 -0.54 11.99
N GLY A 631 32.54 0.31 10.99
CA GLY A 631 33.13 1.64 11.14
C GLY A 631 32.25 2.57 11.99
N SER A 632 30.94 2.56 11.74
CA SER A 632 29.96 3.38 12.49
C SER A 632 29.84 2.95 13.96
N ARG A 633 30.00 1.66 14.27
CA ARG A 633 30.12 1.16 15.66
C ARG A 633 31.38 1.67 16.39
N ASN A 634 32.39 2.14 15.66
CA ASN A 634 33.67 2.66 16.18
C ASN A 634 34.39 1.72 17.18
N ARG A 635 34.30 0.40 16.98
CA ARG A 635 35.01 -0.60 17.79
C ARG A 635 36.38 -0.90 17.15
N LYS A 636 37.45 -0.28 17.66
CA LYS A 636 38.79 -0.30 17.05
C LYS A 636 39.29 -1.71 16.70
N ASP A 637 39.15 -2.66 17.62
CA ASP A 637 39.61 -4.05 17.41
C ASP A 637 38.78 -4.79 16.34
N GLU A 638 37.50 -4.45 16.19
CA GLU A 638 36.61 -5.02 15.16
C GLU A 638 37.02 -4.50 13.77
N ALA A 639 37.28 -3.19 13.65
CA ALA A 639 37.75 -2.56 12.42
C ALA A 639 39.14 -3.07 11.98
N VAL A 640 40.11 -3.17 12.90
CA VAL A 640 41.46 -3.69 12.58
C VAL A 640 41.38 -5.15 12.14
N GLN A 641 40.62 -6.00 12.84
CA GLN A 641 40.47 -7.41 12.46
C GLN A 641 39.77 -7.60 11.11
N LEU A 642 38.80 -6.75 10.76
CA LEU A 642 38.17 -6.78 9.44
C LEU A 642 39.17 -6.50 8.32
N VAL A 643 40.05 -5.51 8.49
CA VAL A 643 41.07 -5.17 7.49
C VAL A 643 42.12 -6.28 7.38
N THR A 644 42.56 -6.84 8.51
CA THR A 644 43.54 -7.95 8.55
C THR A 644 43.00 -9.25 7.95
N LEU A 645 41.68 -9.50 8.01
CA LEU A 645 41.05 -10.65 7.36
C LEU A 645 41.32 -10.71 5.85
N PHE A 646 41.60 -9.55 5.23
CA PHE A 646 41.87 -9.41 3.80
C PHE A 646 43.31 -8.99 3.48
N ASP A 647 44.29 -9.14 4.39
CA ASP A 647 45.68 -8.70 4.16
C ASP A 647 46.33 -9.25 2.89
N ASN A 648 45.96 -10.48 2.48
CA ASN A 648 46.43 -11.14 1.25
C ASN A 648 45.48 -10.96 0.05
N GLN A 649 44.49 -10.05 0.13
CA GLN A 649 43.45 -9.83 -0.87
C GLN A 649 43.22 -8.32 -1.10
N PRO A 650 44.08 -7.65 -1.89
CA PRO A 650 44.13 -6.19 -1.97
C PRO A 650 42.80 -5.49 -2.30
N HIS A 651 42.02 -6.04 -3.24
CA HIS A 651 40.70 -5.52 -3.60
C HIS A 651 39.75 -5.49 -2.41
N TRP A 652 39.51 -6.63 -1.77
CA TRP A 652 38.60 -6.73 -0.62
C TRP A 652 39.07 -5.91 0.58
N GLN A 653 40.40 -5.78 0.76
CA GLN A 653 40.95 -4.90 1.77
C GLN A 653 40.65 -3.42 1.48
N GLN A 654 40.75 -2.98 0.22
CA GLN A 654 40.39 -1.62 -0.19
C GLN A 654 38.88 -1.35 -0.04
N ILE A 655 38.03 -2.31 -0.40
CA ILE A 655 36.58 -2.23 -0.19
C ILE A 655 36.25 -2.09 1.31
N ALA A 656 36.84 -2.93 2.16
CA ALA A 656 36.67 -2.85 3.61
C ALA A 656 37.16 -1.51 4.20
N LEU A 657 38.32 -1.01 3.77
CA LEU A 657 38.82 0.31 4.20
C LEU A 657 37.91 1.46 3.76
N THR A 658 37.30 1.36 2.58
CA THR A 658 36.36 2.36 2.04
C THR A 658 35.09 2.41 2.89
N GLY A 659 34.47 1.27 3.16
CA GLY A 659 33.29 1.18 4.02
C GLY A 659 33.57 1.67 5.44
N LEU A 660 34.65 1.19 6.09
CA LEU A 660 35.06 1.63 7.42
C LEU A 660 35.24 3.16 7.51
N THR A 661 35.89 3.75 6.50
CA THR A 661 36.11 5.19 6.41
C THR A 661 34.80 5.96 6.31
N ASN A 662 33.85 5.49 5.51
CA ASN A 662 32.55 6.12 5.35
C ASN A 662 31.69 6.00 6.61
N GLY A 663 31.74 4.85 7.30
CA GLY A 663 31.06 4.64 8.58
C GLY A 663 31.57 5.57 9.69
N LEU A 664 32.89 5.67 9.85
CA LEU A 664 33.50 6.60 10.83
C LEU A 664 33.12 8.06 10.57
N LYS A 665 33.09 8.49 9.30
CA LYS A 665 32.62 9.82 8.89
C LYS A 665 31.14 10.05 9.25
N ALA A 666 30.27 9.06 9.01
CA ALA A 666 28.84 9.16 9.27
C ALA A 666 28.51 9.40 10.76
N VAL A 667 29.33 8.88 11.68
CA VAL A 667 29.20 9.11 13.13
C VAL A 667 30.08 10.26 13.66
N GLY A 668 30.69 11.05 12.77
CA GLY A 668 31.50 12.23 13.13
C GLY A 668 32.81 11.93 13.86
N GLN A 669 33.37 10.72 13.69
CA GLN A 669 34.56 10.26 14.42
C GLN A 669 35.84 10.37 13.57
N PRO A 670 36.99 10.75 14.17
CA PRO A 670 38.27 10.80 13.47
C PRO A 670 38.80 9.39 13.16
N ILE A 671 39.51 9.25 12.04
CA ILE A 671 40.19 8.01 11.65
C ILE A 671 41.44 7.85 12.53
N ASP A 672 41.52 6.74 13.27
CA ASP A 672 42.65 6.40 14.17
C ASP A 672 43.98 6.29 13.41
N ASP A 673 45.09 6.76 13.99
CA ASP A 673 46.42 6.77 13.37
C ASP A 673 46.93 5.42 12.87
N ARG A 674 46.45 4.29 13.41
CA ARG A 674 46.78 2.94 12.92
C ARG A 674 45.99 2.64 11.65
N LEU A 675 44.67 2.88 11.65
CA LEU A 675 43.81 2.70 10.47
C LEU A 675 44.26 3.67 9.35
N ARG A 676 44.53 4.91 9.72
CA ARG A 676 45.07 5.97 8.86
C ARG A 676 46.39 5.56 8.23
N ARG A 677 47.35 5.01 8.98
CA ARG A 677 48.59 4.44 8.42
C ARG A 677 48.34 3.26 7.48
N MET A 678 47.35 2.40 7.74
CA MET A 678 46.98 1.31 6.81
C MET A 678 46.35 1.83 5.51
N ILE A 679 45.62 2.96 5.57
CA ILE A 679 45.09 3.66 4.39
C ILE A 679 46.23 4.35 3.62
N GLU A 680 46.97 5.24 4.29
CA GLU A 680 48.04 6.07 3.71
C GLU A 680 49.19 5.23 3.10
N SER A 681 49.57 4.11 3.74
CA SER A 681 50.62 3.23 3.20
C SER A 681 50.23 2.46 1.94
N LYS A 682 48.93 2.38 1.60
CA LYS A 682 48.44 1.64 0.42
C LYS A 682 47.81 2.51 -0.66
N SER A 683 47.39 3.75 -0.35
CA SER A 683 47.05 4.75 -1.38
C SER A 683 48.20 5.07 -2.34
N VAL A 684 49.45 4.83 -1.93
CA VAL A 684 50.67 5.00 -2.74
C VAL A 684 50.92 3.81 -3.69
N ALA A 685 50.24 2.68 -3.50
CA ALA A 685 50.44 1.45 -4.29
C ALA A 685 49.47 1.30 -5.48
N VAL A 686 48.61 2.30 -5.74
CA VAL A 686 47.56 2.29 -6.77
C VAL A 686 47.53 3.61 -7.55
N GLN A 687 48.71 4.18 -7.83
CA GLN A 687 48.93 5.21 -8.86
C GLN A 687 49.77 4.63 -10.01
#